data_AF-A0A328PGB4-F1
#
_entry.id   AF-A0A328PGB4-F1
#
_cell.length_a   1.000
_cell.length_b   1.000
_cell.length_c   1.000
_cell.angle_alpha   90.00
_cell.angle_beta   90.00
_cell.angle_gamma   90.00
#
_symmetry.space_group_name_H-M   'P 1'
#
loop_
_entity.id
_entity.type
_entity.pdbx_description
1 polymer ?
#
loop_
_entity_poly.entity_id
_entity_poly.type
_entity_poly.pdbx_seq_one_letter_code
_entity_poly.pdbx_strand_id
1 'polypeptide(L)'
;MNNIKKLGSRQILFLTVLVVLAVSLTGSAYADNAVGGKPLETVQEGNVTGDLAVDSYYGFNATDPCNVTYTFNYTIPSDAKIKNATLYVLVYSGHMQEPRQTYINVTYNGQLLDNQSLYTTYNYPPDGNNNTAILGPGHDQDPYLMINDHTMRVTSDYLLWYDVTDKTNKGTDNTVNVCTTGSYDGRIKLITLVVAYNLPGSTTGTRYWINLGHDVSSYNDEGYTGETYFTGTAPGTIKDVTLMIVHAASQDGIYTYNDQTLPNGTYQRRGTYSGYEIWNVTDLYNNQTNKFTYHKSPGTGLSGYYKIILAIQKVTYTPNIDLRFQSVLVTGSAIFALENNTIKCLIRNVGTEKSPTTTLLLYANDELVSNATIPSINPNSNVYVNITDPTIRPATAETLYGNNNQNITYKFVIDPYNEVPETNETNNQYIKNFPLLYNGYKGKRWAYNGSDINTVEVYDGQYGIAYYVQPDTTYASGTTGWSNYTVTFNGTQPSIPENATPITVYLYVPYNWDNKGTDPREGAALTYLTIQFNQAVFQPGNYTRWYWDQSNFGGYPNYKYGLLVYNVTEYYNKNQDNIVNVTLSVPASQSTHTLSMYPFTLLVIYNDNTAPRRQIFIAEESDILLLGDTYGTNLNETIAYTKFNGTEINLEDVANATYHTWAGNAGPNEGNVYFNDQTLGLNVWQGNSKTAYPEVFNVTGKLQPNNNIAAIQGTDSGGMLALLQILVVEYKIIPPVANFTANPTSGVLPLTVQFQDLSTGA
;
A
#
# COMPACT_ATOMS: atom_id res chain seq x y z
N MET A 1 -29.89 77.72 -86.27
CA MET A 1 -30.38 77.33 -84.92
C MET A 1 -29.38 76.32 -84.39
N ASN A 2 -28.34 76.80 -83.71
CA ASN A 2 -27.05 76.09 -83.66
C ASN A 2 -26.65 75.68 -82.24
N ASN A 3 -26.34 74.38 -82.12
CA ASN A 3 -25.39 73.75 -81.20
C ASN A 3 -25.82 73.50 -79.74
N ILE A 4 -26.60 72.44 -79.52
CA ILE A 4 -26.44 71.59 -78.32
C ILE A 4 -25.58 70.41 -78.75
N LYS A 5 -24.29 70.42 -78.39
CA LYS A 5 -23.36 69.31 -78.62
C LYS A 5 -23.84 68.10 -77.81
N LYS A 6 -24.18 67.00 -78.50
CA LYS A 6 -24.29 65.67 -77.89
C LYS A 6 -22.96 65.35 -77.20
N LEU A 7 -22.98 65.08 -75.89
CA LEU A 7 -21.82 64.52 -75.22
C LEU A 7 -21.52 63.13 -75.81
N GLY A 8 -20.28 62.92 -76.28
CA GLY A 8 -19.83 61.61 -76.77
C GLY A 8 -19.63 60.63 -75.60
N SER A 9 -19.64 59.32 -75.87
CA SER A 9 -19.48 58.26 -74.85
C SER A 9 -18.24 58.42 -73.96
N ARG A 10 -17.17 59.09 -74.45
CA ARG A 10 -15.99 59.46 -73.66
C ARG A 10 -16.23 60.57 -72.64
N GLN A 11 -17.18 61.48 -72.87
CA GLN A 11 -17.53 62.57 -71.95
C GLN A 11 -18.50 62.10 -70.86
N ILE A 12 -19.34 61.09 -71.15
CA ILE A 12 -20.13 60.38 -70.14
C ILE A 12 -19.19 59.57 -69.24
N LEU A 13 -18.22 58.84 -69.81
CA LEU A 13 -17.21 58.13 -69.02
C LEU A 13 -16.37 59.08 -68.15
N PHE A 14 -16.00 60.27 -68.66
CA PHE A 14 -15.30 61.29 -67.86
C PHE A 14 -16.18 61.86 -66.75
N LEU A 15 -17.49 62.07 -66.97
CA LEU A 15 -18.42 62.52 -65.92
C LEU A 15 -18.66 61.43 -64.88
N THR A 16 -18.75 60.15 -65.28
CA THR A 16 -18.88 59.01 -64.35
C THR A 16 -17.60 58.81 -63.55
N VAL A 17 -16.43 58.97 -64.17
CA VAL A 17 -15.14 58.94 -63.46
C VAL A 17 -14.98 60.16 -62.53
N LEU A 18 -15.46 61.35 -62.90
CA LEU A 18 -15.44 62.54 -62.03
C LEU A 18 -16.41 62.42 -60.84
N VAL A 19 -17.58 61.81 -61.03
CA VAL A 19 -18.55 61.54 -59.94
C VAL A 19 -18.07 60.40 -59.05
N VAL A 20 -17.41 59.38 -59.59
CA VAL A 20 -16.75 58.32 -58.80
C VAL A 20 -15.51 58.86 -58.08
N LEU A 21 -14.75 59.81 -58.65
CA LEU A 21 -13.67 60.53 -57.95
C LEU A 21 -14.20 61.48 -56.87
N ALA A 22 -15.35 62.15 -57.10
CA ALA A 22 -15.95 63.07 -56.14
C ALA A 22 -16.68 62.35 -54.98
N VAL A 23 -17.17 61.13 -55.20
CA VAL A 23 -17.73 60.25 -54.15
C VAL A 23 -16.63 59.44 -53.44
N SER A 24 -15.41 59.34 -53.99
CA SER A 24 -14.23 58.77 -53.31
C SER A 24 -13.32 59.80 -52.64
N LEU A 25 -13.72 61.08 -52.64
CA LEU A 25 -13.00 62.19 -52.00
C LEU A 25 -13.85 62.94 -50.95
N THR A 26 -14.90 62.30 -50.41
CA THR A 26 -15.31 62.63 -49.04
C THR A 26 -14.26 62.01 -48.12
N GLY A 27 -13.38 62.85 -47.60
CA GLY A 27 -12.41 62.46 -46.59
C GLY A 27 -13.09 61.60 -45.53
N SER A 28 -12.45 60.47 -45.26
CA SER A 28 -12.74 59.60 -44.13
C SER A 28 -13.10 60.49 -42.94
N ALA A 29 -14.32 60.36 -42.42
CA ALA A 29 -14.51 60.63 -41.02
C ALA A 29 -13.45 59.79 -40.31
N TYR A 30 -12.51 60.44 -39.62
CA TYR A 30 -11.70 59.73 -38.64
C TYR A 30 -12.69 58.99 -37.76
N ALA A 31 -12.65 57.65 -37.78
CA ALA A 31 -13.20 56.89 -36.67
C ALA A 31 -12.53 57.47 -35.42
N ASP A 32 -13.32 57.86 -34.43
CA ASP A 32 -12.77 58.23 -33.12
C ASP A 32 -11.82 57.09 -32.69
N ASN A 33 -10.61 57.43 -32.27
CA ASN A 33 -9.58 56.42 -32.00
C ASN A 33 -10.10 55.44 -30.94
N ALA A 34 -10.29 54.18 -31.34
CA ALA A 34 -10.59 53.09 -30.41
C ALA A 34 -9.51 53.09 -29.32
N VAL A 35 -9.93 53.13 -28.05
CA VAL A 35 -8.99 53.28 -26.92
C VAL A 35 -8.23 52.00 -26.57
N GLY A 36 -8.74 50.85 -27.03
CA GLY A 36 -8.14 49.54 -26.84
C GLY A 36 -8.13 49.06 -25.38
N GLY A 37 -8.08 47.74 -25.20
CA GLY A 37 -7.85 47.09 -23.91
C GLY A 37 -7.39 45.65 -24.12
N LYS A 38 -7.13 44.91 -23.04
CA LYS A 38 -6.84 43.47 -23.11
C LYS A 38 -8.15 42.68 -23.04
N PRO A 39 -8.56 41.93 -24.09
CA PRO A 39 -9.73 41.06 -24.04
C PRO A 39 -9.67 40.06 -22.90
N LEU A 40 -10.83 39.61 -22.43
CA LEU A 40 -10.89 38.57 -21.41
C LEU A 40 -10.44 37.22 -21.96
N GLU A 41 -9.42 36.67 -21.33
CA GLU A 41 -8.86 35.35 -21.63
C GLU A 41 -8.87 34.48 -20.37
N THR A 42 -9.12 33.18 -20.52
CA THR A 42 -9.03 32.23 -19.40
C THR A 42 -7.60 32.15 -18.89
N VAL A 43 -7.36 32.65 -17.69
CA VAL A 43 -6.04 32.57 -17.02
C VAL A 43 -5.97 31.43 -16.01
N GLN A 44 -7.13 30.94 -15.56
CA GLN A 44 -7.20 29.81 -14.64
C GLN A 44 -8.52 29.06 -14.81
N GLU A 45 -8.45 27.73 -14.82
CA GLU A 45 -9.61 26.86 -14.72
C GLU A 45 -9.29 25.60 -13.90
N GLY A 46 -10.31 24.94 -13.36
CA GLY A 46 -10.10 23.66 -12.70
C GLY A 46 -11.29 23.16 -11.90
N ASN A 47 -11.10 22.01 -11.25
CA ASN A 47 -12.06 21.41 -10.33
C ASN A 47 -11.52 21.44 -8.89
N VAL A 48 -12.42 21.68 -7.94
CA VAL A 48 -12.19 21.53 -6.49
C VAL A 48 -13.37 20.83 -5.83
N THR A 49 -13.16 20.17 -4.69
CA THR A 49 -14.25 19.59 -3.89
C THR A 49 -14.99 20.61 -3.04
N GLY A 50 -14.37 21.77 -2.77
CA GLY A 50 -15.01 22.88 -2.08
C GLY A 50 -15.64 23.85 -3.08
N ASP A 51 -15.30 25.13 -2.93
CA ASP A 51 -15.87 26.23 -3.71
C ASP A 51 -14.78 27.14 -4.29
N LEU A 52 -15.20 28.10 -5.11
CA LEU A 52 -14.44 29.25 -5.53
C LEU A 52 -14.99 30.49 -4.81
N ALA A 53 -14.30 30.91 -3.74
CA ALA A 53 -14.66 32.11 -3.00
C ALA A 53 -14.17 33.36 -3.74
N VAL A 54 -15.05 34.33 -3.95
CA VAL A 54 -14.71 35.61 -4.57
C VAL A 54 -15.33 36.74 -3.78
N ASP A 55 -14.53 37.74 -3.41
CA ASP A 55 -15.01 39.01 -2.88
C ASP A 55 -14.14 40.16 -3.40
N SER A 56 -14.71 41.35 -3.48
CA SER A 56 -13.95 42.53 -3.87
C SER A 56 -14.38 43.79 -3.15
N TYR A 57 -13.40 44.66 -2.94
CA TYR A 57 -13.56 46.07 -2.63
C TYR A 57 -13.90 46.85 -3.90
N TYR A 58 -14.73 47.89 -3.78
CA TYR A 58 -15.15 48.77 -4.88
C TYR A 58 -15.05 50.22 -4.39
N GLY A 59 -14.25 51.05 -5.05
CA GLY A 59 -13.80 52.33 -4.49
C GLY A 59 -13.97 53.54 -5.41
N PHE A 60 -14.73 54.54 -4.92
CA PHE A 60 -14.20 55.88 -4.50
C PHE A 60 -15.12 56.55 -3.46
N ASN A 61 -15.58 55.78 -2.47
CA ASN A 61 -16.35 56.26 -1.31
C ASN A 61 -15.61 56.04 0.03
N ALA A 62 -14.30 55.76 -0.01
CA ALA A 62 -13.45 55.60 1.17
C ALA A 62 -12.98 56.96 1.71
N THR A 63 -12.78 57.05 3.03
CA THR A 63 -12.27 58.25 3.73
C THR A 63 -10.87 58.65 3.25
N ASP A 64 -10.03 57.66 2.94
CA ASP A 64 -8.75 57.83 2.25
C ASP A 64 -8.72 56.88 1.03
N PRO A 65 -9.01 57.37 -0.18
CA PRO A 65 -9.08 56.54 -1.38
C PRO A 65 -7.72 56.09 -1.91
N CYS A 66 -6.62 56.59 -1.33
CA CYS A 66 -5.25 56.23 -1.69
C CYS A 66 -4.60 55.27 -0.69
N ASN A 67 -5.20 55.06 0.49
CA ASN A 67 -4.78 54.09 1.50
C ASN A 67 -5.98 53.25 1.98
N VAL A 68 -6.21 52.12 1.31
CA VAL A 68 -7.38 51.26 1.55
C VAL A 68 -6.95 49.99 2.27
N THR A 69 -7.51 49.78 3.47
CA THR A 69 -7.53 48.47 4.12
C THR A 69 -8.88 47.83 3.92
N TYR A 70 -8.90 46.60 3.40
CA TYR A 70 -10.13 45.84 3.17
C TYR A 70 -10.02 44.45 3.75
N THR A 71 -11.04 44.04 4.50
CA THR A 71 -11.23 42.68 4.99
C THR A 71 -12.28 42.02 4.10
N PHE A 72 -11.90 40.92 3.46
CA PHE A 72 -12.78 40.21 2.53
C PHE A 72 -13.95 39.57 3.28
N ASN A 73 -15.15 39.74 2.74
CA ASN A 73 -16.41 39.31 3.36
C ASN A 73 -16.73 37.83 3.09
N TYR A 74 -15.73 36.97 3.29
CA TYR A 74 -15.86 35.52 3.23
C TYR A 74 -14.76 34.85 4.05
N THR A 75 -15.14 33.85 4.85
CA THR A 75 -14.21 33.05 5.64
C THR A 75 -14.04 31.68 5.00
N ILE A 76 -12.81 31.35 4.61
CA ILE A 76 -12.45 30.02 4.11
C ILE A 76 -12.56 29.03 5.27
N PRO A 77 -13.18 27.85 5.11
CA PRO A 77 -13.28 26.84 6.17
C PRO A 77 -11.91 26.49 6.76
N SER A 78 -11.85 26.24 8.07
CA SER A 78 -10.58 25.98 8.78
C SER A 78 -9.86 24.71 8.31
N ASP A 79 -10.63 23.71 7.88
CA ASP A 79 -10.21 22.42 7.36
C ASP A 79 -10.00 22.39 5.84
N ALA A 80 -10.28 23.50 5.14
CA ALA A 80 -10.07 23.60 3.70
C ALA A 80 -8.60 23.40 3.30
N LYS A 81 -8.39 22.84 2.11
CA LYS A 81 -7.10 22.77 1.44
C LYS A 81 -7.10 23.76 0.27
N ILE A 82 -6.45 24.91 0.46
CA ILE A 82 -6.38 25.96 -0.57
C ILE A 82 -5.59 25.41 -1.76
N LYS A 83 -6.18 25.51 -2.96
CA LYS A 83 -5.58 25.07 -4.21
C LYS A 83 -4.91 26.22 -4.93
N ASN A 84 -5.52 27.40 -4.92
CA ASN A 84 -4.98 28.63 -5.49
C ASN A 84 -5.70 29.83 -4.85
N ALA A 85 -4.97 30.92 -4.60
CA ALA A 85 -5.54 32.22 -4.29
C ALA A 85 -4.85 33.35 -5.07
N THR A 86 -5.62 34.21 -5.73
CA THR A 86 -5.10 35.36 -6.49
C THR A 86 -5.76 36.66 -6.03
N LEU A 87 -4.94 37.68 -5.76
CA LEU A 87 -5.35 39.03 -5.40
C LEU A 87 -5.17 39.97 -6.60
N TYR A 88 -6.20 40.71 -7.00
CA TYR A 88 -6.18 41.71 -8.06
C TYR A 88 -6.37 43.12 -7.50
N VAL A 89 -5.61 44.09 -7.98
CA VAL A 89 -5.65 45.50 -7.53
C VAL A 89 -5.71 46.43 -8.74
N LEU A 90 -6.68 47.34 -8.80
CA LEU A 90 -6.76 48.36 -9.85
C LEU A 90 -6.50 49.75 -9.29
N VAL A 91 -5.46 50.41 -9.80
CA VAL A 91 -5.01 51.75 -9.37
C VAL A 91 -5.25 52.76 -10.48
N TYR A 92 -5.89 53.88 -10.15
CA TYR A 92 -6.12 54.98 -11.07
C TYR A 92 -4.94 55.96 -11.08
N SER A 93 -4.36 56.20 -12.25
CA SER A 93 -3.21 57.09 -12.45
C SER A 93 -3.59 58.53 -12.77
N GLY A 94 -4.88 58.82 -13.00
CA GLY A 94 -5.37 60.18 -13.26
C GLY A 94 -5.23 60.68 -14.70
N HIS A 95 -4.54 59.96 -15.59
CA HIS A 95 -4.37 60.37 -16.99
C HIS A 95 -4.27 59.17 -17.94
N MET A 96 -4.91 59.27 -19.12
CA MET A 96 -5.07 58.11 -20.01
C MET A 96 -3.84 57.79 -20.88
N GLN A 97 -2.96 58.75 -21.15
CA GLN A 97 -1.74 58.55 -21.96
C GLN A 97 -0.47 58.92 -21.21
N GLU A 98 -0.36 60.18 -20.78
CA GLU A 98 0.83 60.67 -20.08
C GLU A 98 1.19 59.84 -18.82
N PRO A 99 2.49 59.69 -18.55
CA PRO A 99 2.97 59.10 -17.32
C PRO A 99 2.69 60.02 -16.14
N ARG A 100 1.97 59.48 -15.15
CA ARG A 100 1.78 60.11 -13.84
C ARG A 100 2.38 59.17 -12.80
N GLN A 101 3.39 59.67 -12.08
CA GLN A 101 4.13 58.84 -11.15
C GLN A 101 3.22 58.48 -9.98
N THR A 102 3.11 57.19 -9.68
CA THR A 102 2.37 56.66 -8.53
C THR A 102 3.22 55.57 -7.90
N TYR A 103 3.54 55.69 -6.62
CA TYR A 103 4.18 54.60 -5.88
C TYR A 103 3.10 53.78 -5.21
N ILE A 104 3.16 52.46 -5.29
CA ILE A 104 2.21 51.54 -4.67
C ILE A 104 2.92 50.61 -3.69
N ASN A 105 2.28 50.38 -2.55
CA ASN A 105 2.63 49.37 -1.57
C ASN A 105 1.41 48.47 -1.34
N VAL A 106 1.58 47.15 -1.48
CA VAL A 106 0.53 46.16 -1.26
C VAL A 106 0.97 45.21 -0.16
N THR A 107 0.17 45.12 0.90
CA THR A 107 0.32 44.12 1.95
C THR A 107 -0.91 43.23 2.05
N TYR A 108 -0.71 41.94 2.30
CA TYR A 108 -1.78 40.96 2.46
C TYR A 108 -1.51 40.13 3.71
N ASN A 109 -2.48 40.04 4.60
CA ASN A 109 -2.37 39.42 5.93
C ASN A 109 -1.12 39.86 6.71
N GLY A 110 -0.78 41.15 6.60
CA GLY A 110 0.38 41.76 7.26
C GLY A 110 1.73 41.51 6.58
N GLN A 111 1.76 40.77 5.47
CA GLN A 111 2.97 40.53 4.68
C GLN A 111 3.04 41.48 3.48
N LEU A 112 4.21 42.06 3.21
CA LEU A 112 4.45 42.86 2.01
C LEU A 112 4.47 41.96 0.78
N LEU A 113 3.57 42.23 -0.18
CA LEU A 113 3.55 41.56 -1.48
C LEU A 113 4.39 42.34 -2.50
N ASP A 114 4.26 43.66 -2.52
CA ASP A 114 4.85 44.49 -3.56
C ASP A 114 5.06 45.94 -3.11
N ASN A 115 6.08 46.57 -3.68
CA ASN A 115 6.43 47.96 -3.51
C ASN A 115 7.10 48.47 -4.81
N GLN A 116 6.30 49.05 -5.72
CA GLN A 116 6.76 49.45 -7.06
C GLN A 116 6.34 50.87 -7.44
N SER A 117 7.05 51.44 -8.42
CA SER A 117 6.72 52.74 -9.02
C SER A 117 6.03 52.53 -10.36
N LEU A 118 4.85 53.10 -10.51
CA LEU A 118 4.03 53.08 -11.72
C LEU A 118 4.25 54.40 -12.47
N TYR A 119 5.06 54.37 -13.53
CA TYR A 119 5.39 55.56 -14.33
C TYR A 119 5.65 55.18 -15.79
N THR A 120 4.58 55.01 -16.56
CA THR A 120 4.66 54.58 -17.97
C THR A 120 3.92 55.56 -18.88
N THR A 121 4.21 55.59 -20.18
CA THR A 121 3.34 56.28 -21.15
C THR A 121 2.44 55.24 -21.79
N TYR A 122 1.17 55.57 -22.02
CA TYR A 122 0.22 54.73 -22.73
C TYR A 122 -0.14 55.34 -24.09
N ASN A 123 -0.15 54.51 -25.12
CA ASN A 123 -0.48 54.90 -26.48
C ASN A 123 -1.81 54.24 -26.90
N TYR A 124 -2.69 55.00 -27.54
CA TYR A 124 -3.93 54.46 -28.10
C TYR A 124 -3.66 53.70 -29.40
N PRO A 125 -4.49 52.71 -29.76
CA PRO A 125 -4.59 52.20 -31.12
C PRO A 125 -4.82 53.33 -32.16
N PRO A 126 -4.30 53.21 -33.39
CA PRO A 126 -3.56 52.07 -33.94
C PRO A 126 -2.06 52.03 -33.56
N ASP A 127 -1.50 53.11 -32.98
CA ASP A 127 -0.07 53.15 -32.64
C ASP A 127 0.28 52.09 -31.58
N GLY A 128 -0.62 51.88 -30.62
CA GLY A 128 -0.55 50.78 -29.65
C GLY A 128 0.69 50.83 -28.74
N ASN A 129 0.82 49.82 -27.90
CA ASN A 129 1.87 49.72 -26.89
C ASN A 129 2.80 48.55 -27.22
N ASN A 130 4.10 48.75 -26.99
CA ASN A 130 5.10 47.74 -27.28
C ASN A 130 5.36 46.86 -26.06
N ASN A 131 4.81 45.65 -26.06
CA ASN A 131 5.01 44.61 -25.07
C ASN A 131 6.04 43.56 -25.49
N THR A 132 6.75 43.76 -26.61
CA THR A 132 7.68 42.76 -27.17
C THR A 132 8.73 42.26 -26.17
N ALA A 133 9.16 43.12 -25.25
CA ALA A 133 10.12 42.77 -24.22
C ALA A 133 9.60 41.77 -23.18
N ILE A 134 8.28 41.72 -22.96
CA ILE A 134 7.63 40.88 -21.93
C ILE A 134 6.92 39.69 -22.58
N LEU A 135 6.20 39.91 -23.69
CA LEU A 135 5.36 38.91 -24.36
C LEU A 135 6.01 38.27 -25.59
N GLY A 136 7.12 38.82 -26.08
CA GLY A 136 7.83 38.32 -27.27
C GLY A 136 7.36 38.95 -28.60
N PRO A 137 7.88 38.46 -29.75
CA PRO A 137 7.60 39.06 -31.06
C PRO A 137 6.11 39.08 -31.43
N GLY A 138 5.65 40.15 -32.09
CA GLY A 138 4.25 40.31 -32.53
C GLY A 138 3.38 41.16 -31.59
N HIS A 139 3.98 41.70 -30.52
CA HIS A 139 3.32 42.49 -29.49
C HIS A 139 3.80 43.95 -29.48
N ASP A 140 4.13 44.53 -30.63
CA ASP A 140 4.68 45.90 -30.75
C ASP A 140 3.62 47.01 -30.85
N GLN A 141 2.35 46.64 -31.03
CA GLN A 141 1.21 47.57 -31.15
C GLN A 141 -0.02 47.09 -30.36
N ASP A 142 0.19 46.43 -29.22
CA ASP A 142 -0.91 45.90 -28.41
C ASP A 142 -1.81 47.01 -27.86
N PRO A 143 -3.14 46.77 -27.74
CA PRO A 143 -4.10 47.72 -27.18
C PRO A 143 -4.03 47.82 -25.63
N TYR A 144 -2.96 47.35 -25.02
CA TYR A 144 -2.67 47.40 -23.58
C TYR A 144 -1.15 47.38 -23.37
N LEU A 145 -0.67 47.90 -22.24
CA LEU A 145 0.76 47.93 -21.90
C LEU A 145 1.06 46.99 -20.72
N MET A 146 1.86 45.96 -20.94
CA MET A 146 2.49 45.18 -19.88
C MET A 146 3.67 45.96 -19.29
N ILE A 147 3.77 46.02 -17.97
CA ILE A 147 4.85 46.71 -17.26
C ILE A 147 5.87 45.69 -16.74
N ASN A 148 5.34 44.57 -16.24
CA ASN A 148 6.07 43.41 -15.78
C ASN A 148 5.14 42.18 -15.91
N ASP A 149 5.52 41.08 -15.30
CA ASP A 149 4.79 39.81 -15.32
C ASP A 149 3.47 39.81 -14.55
N HIS A 150 3.20 40.84 -13.74
CA HIS A 150 2.04 40.90 -12.86
C HIS A 150 1.33 42.26 -12.83
N THR A 151 1.67 43.16 -13.75
CA THR A 151 1.15 44.52 -13.84
C THR A 151 0.93 44.92 -15.29
N MET A 152 -0.27 45.43 -15.58
CA MET A 152 -0.61 46.01 -16.87
C MET A 152 -1.27 47.37 -16.73
N ARG A 153 -1.16 48.19 -17.76
CA ARG A 153 -1.87 49.46 -17.89
C ARG A 153 -2.79 49.43 -19.10
N VAL A 154 -4.02 49.87 -18.87
CA VAL A 154 -4.94 50.24 -19.94
C VAL A 154 -5.49 51.62 -19.63
N THR A 155 -5.25 52.56 -20.55
CA THR A 155 -5.59 53.97 -20.39
C THR A 155 -5.11 54.52 -19.05
N SER A 156 -6.00 54.94 -18.17
CA SER A 156 -5.67 55.56 -16.90
C SER A 156 -5.49 54.57 -15.74
N ASP A 157 -5.66 53.27 -15.94
CA ASP A 157 -5.68 52.29 -14.86
C ASP A 157 -4.53 51.30 -14.96
N TYR A 158 -3.89 51.05 -13.82
CA TYR A 158 -2.93 49.97 -13.63
C TYR A 158 -3.63 48.80 -12.93
N LEU A 159 -3.65 47.63 -13.55
CA LEU A 159 -4.15 46.38 -12.98
C LEU A 159 -2.95 45.54 -12.56
N LEU A 160 -2.90 45.17 -11.28
CA LEU A 160 -1.88 44.34 -10.66
C LEU A 160 -2.53 43.04 -10.18
N TRP A 161 -1.78 41.93 -10.20
CA TRP A 161 -2.23 40.67 -9.61
C TRP A 161 -1.13 39.96 -8.84
N TYR A 162 -1.48 39.19 -7.82
CA TYR A 162 -0.53 38.51 -6.94
C TYR A 162 -1.01 37.11 -6.59
N ASP A 163 -0.12 36.12 -6.68
CA ASP A 163 -0.35 34.80 -6.07
C ASP A 163 -0.19 34.91 -4.55
N VAL A 164 -1.29 34.68 -3.85
CA VAL A 164 -1.37 34.74 -2.38
C VAL A 164 -1.73 33.39 -1.77
N THR A 165 -1.64 32.30 -2.54
CA THR A 165 -2.04 30.93 -2.14
C THR A 165 -1.52 30.53 -0.76
N ASP A 166 -0.20 30.66 -0.54
CA ASP A 166 0.44 30.26 0.73
C ASP A 166 0.30 31.30 1.86
N LYS A 167 -0.32 32.46 1.57
CA LYS A 167 -0.50 33.58 2.51
C LYS A 167 -1.95 33.73 2.95
N THR A 168 -2.88 33.00 2.32
CA THR A 168 -4.30 33.07 2.62
C THR A 168 -4.63 32.27 3.88
N ASN A 169 -5.26 32.96 4.84
CA ASN A 169 -5.70 32.40 6.11
C ASN A 169 -6.93 31.51 5.93
N LYS A 170 -7.04 30.50 6.81
CA LYS A 170 -8.19 29.59 6.94
C LYS A 170 -8.86 29.79 8.31
N GLY A 171 -10.18 29.64 8.38
CA GLY A 171 -10.98 29.80 9.60
C GLY A 171 -10.98 31.21 10.19
N THR A 172 -10.33 32.18 9.55
CA THR A 172 -10.20 33.57 9.97
C THR A 172 -10.21 34.47 8.73
N ASP A 173 -10.45 35.76 8.95
CA ASP A 173 -10.59 36.70 7.86
C ASP A 173 -9.26 36.97 7.16
N ASN A 174 -9.35 37.26 5.86
CA ASN A 174 -8.23 37.70 5.04
C ASN A 174 -8.32 39.22 4.85
N THR A 175 -7.20 39.92 5.02
CA THR A 175 -7.14 41.39 4.94
C THR A 175 -6.04 41.83 3.99
N VAL A 176 -6.31 42.85 3.20
CA VAL A 176 -5.36 43.52 2.32
C VAL A 176 -5.25 45.00 2.69
N ASN A 177 -4.07 45.57 2.62
CA ASN A 177 -3.86 47.01 2.59
C ASN A 177 -3.12 47.40 1.32
N VAL A 178 -3.71 48.35 0.57
CA VAL A 178 -3.12 48.96 -0.61
C VAL A 178 -2.94 50.43 -0.32
N CYS A 179 -1.70 50.91 -0.38
CA CYS A 179 -1.35 52.30 -0.14
C CYS A 179 -0.60 52.87 -1.33
N THR A 180 -1.02 54.02 -1.83
CA THR A 180 -0.35 54.75 -2.90
C THR A 180 0.15 56.10 -2.41
N THR A 181 1.33 56.49 -2.86
CA THR A 181 1.97 57.77 -2.49
C THR A 181 2.63 58.42 -3.70
N GLY A 182 2.97 59.71 -3.58
CA GLY A 182 3.61 60.50 -4.63
C GLY A 182 2.77 60.68 -5.89
N SER A 183 1.48 60.35 -5.84
CA SER A 183 0.58 60.29 -6.99
C SER A 183 0.02 61.66 -7.40
N TYR A 184 -0.18 61.85 -8.71
CA TYR A 184 -1.11 62.88 -9.21
C TYR A 184 -2.55 62.56 -8.80
N ASP A 185 -2.91 61.27 -8.76
CA ASP A 185 -4.22 60.78 -8.30
C ASP A 185 -4.03 59.54 -7.40
N GLY A 186 -3.71 58.37 -7.96
CA GLY A 186 -3.30 57.17 -7.22
C GLY A 186 -4.43 56.41 -6.55
N ARG A 187 -5.67 56.90 -6.66
CA ARG A 187 -6.78 56.30 -5.92
C ARG A 187 -7.06 54.85 -6.38
N ILE A 188 -7.44 53.98 -5.44
CA ILE A 188 -7.69 52.55 -5.66
C ILE A 188 -9.16 52.29 -6.07
N LYS A 189 -9.38 51.74 -7.28
CA LYS A 189 -10.71 51.48 -7.84
C LYS A 189 -11.32 50.17 -7.37
N LEU A 190 -10.53 49.09 -7.32
CA LEU A 190 -11.01 47.79 -6.84
C LEU A 190 -9.86 46.96 -6.27
N ILE A 191 -10.20 46.06 -5.36
CA ILE A 191 -9.31 45.02 -4.83
C ILE A 191 -10.09 43.71 -4.74
N THR A 192 -9.79 42.72 -5.57
CA THR A 192 -10.52 41.44 -5.64
C THR A 192 -9.66 40.29 -5.16
N LEU A 193 -10.19 39.42 -4.31
CA LEU A 193 -9.57 38.15 -3.93
C LEU A 193 -10.40 37.00 -4.50
N VAL A 194 -9.74 36.07 -5.19
CA VAL A 194 -10.31 34.82 -5.69
C VAL A 194 -9.59 33.65 -5.05
N VAL A 195 -10.30 32.73 -4.40
CA VAL A 195 -9.72 31.57 -3.70
C VAL A 195 -10.44 30.29 -4.08
N ALA A 196 -9.72 29.36 -4.71
CA ALA A 196 -10.19 28.00 -4.98
C ALA A 196 -9.69 27.05 -3.88
N TYR A 197 -10.58 26.27 -3.26
CA TYR A 197 -10.19 25.35 -2.20
C TYR A 197 -10.96 24.02 -2.25
N ASN A 198 -10.30 22.94 -1.84
CA ASN A 198 -10.94 21.66 -1.56
C ASN A 198 -11.50 21.68 -0.14
N LEU A 199 -12.70 21.12 0.04
CA LEU A 199 -13.35 20.96 1.34
C LEU A 199 -13.50 19.47 1.64
N PRO A 200 -12.82 18.96 2.69
CA PRO A 200 -13.06 17.61 3.20
C PRO A 200 -14.54 17.40 3.55
N GLY A 201 -15.11 16.27 3.16
CA GLY A 201 -16.50 15.89 3.48
C GLY A 201 -17.54 16.41 2.50
N SER A 202 -17.11 17.13 1.45
CA SER A 202 -18.03 17.69 0.47
C SER A 202 -18.61 16.61 -0.43
N THR A 203 -19.94 16.63 -0.58
CA THR A 203 -20.69 15.77 -1.53
C THR A 203 -20.86 16.42 -2.91
N THR A 204 -20.29 17.60 -3.09
CA THR A 204 -20.33 18.36 -4.35
C THR A 204 -18.93 18.73 -4.79
N GLY A 205 -18.74 18.97 -6.08
CA GLY A 205 -17.55 19.60 -6.61
C GLY A 205 -17.90 20.92 -7.28
N THR A 206 -16.89 21.75 -7.47
CA THR A 206 -16.98 23.01 -8.19
C THR A 206 -15.99 23.00 -9.33
N ARG A 207 -16.49 23.13 -10.56
CA ARG A 207 -15.69 23.47 -11.74
C ARG A 207 -15.74 24.98 -11.93
N TYR A 208 -14.60 25.59 -12.22
CA TYR A 208 -14.54 27.03 -12.43
C TYR A 208 -13.62 27.45 -13.57
N TRP A 209 -13.88 28.65 -14.07
CA TRP A 209 -13.07 29.39 -15.02
C TRP A 209 -12.95 30.84 -14.55
N ILE A 210 -11.74 31.38 -14.62
CA ILE A 210 -11.42 32.77 -14.32
C ILE A 210 -10.85 33.36 -15.60
N ASN A 211 -11.63 34.23 -16.23
CA ASN A 211 -11.19 34.98 -17.39
C ASN A 211 -10.77 36.37 -16.92
N LEU A 212 -9.50 36.72 -17.17
CA LEU A 212 -8.90 37.99 -16.84
C LEU A 212 -8.76 38.83 -18.10
N GLY A 213 -9.15 40.08 -17.99
CA GLY A 213 -8.91 41.08 -19.01
C GLY A 213 -8.57 42.41 -18.38
N HIS A 214 -8.53 43.42 -19.21
CA HIS A 214 -8.54 44.82 -18.82
C HIS A 214 -9.19 45.58 -19.97
N ASP A 215 -10.32 45.06 -20.42
CA ASP A 215 -10.88 45.37 -21.72
C ASP A 215 -11.78 46.59 -21.67
N VAL A 216 -11.86 47.34 -22.77
CA VAL A 216 -12.56 48.63 -22.81
C VAL A 216 -13.59 48.67 -23.92
N SER A 217 -14.85 48.89 -23.52
CA SER A 217 -15.93 49.33 -24.41
C SER A 217 -16.18 50.81 -24.18
N SER A 218 -16.08 51.63 -25.23
CA SER A 218 -16.16 53.10 -25.10
C SER A 218 -16.97 53.74 -26.21
N TYR A 219 -17.40 54.99 -26.02
CA TYR A 219 -18.09 55.78 -27.05
C TYR A 219 -17.24 56.11 -28.28
N ASN A 220 -15.91 55.89 -28.21
CA ASN A 220 -15.04 56.01 -29.38
C ASN A 220 -15.18 54.82 -30.33
N ASP A 221 -15.81 53.71 -29.89
CA ASP A 221 -16.08 52.54 -30.72
C ASP A 221 -17.45 51.95 -30.38
N GLU A 222 -18.50 52.60 -30.90
CA GLU A 222 -19.90 52.18 -30.71
C GLU A 222 -20.21 50.82 -31.35
N GLY A 223 -19.37 50.32 -32.26
CA GLY A 223 -19.55 49.02 -32.93
C GLY A 223 -18.93 47.85 -32.16
N TYR A 224 -18.04 48.13 -31.20
CA TYR A 224 -17.31 47.09 -30.47
C TYR A 224 -18.19 46.35 -29.48
N THR A 225 -18.25 45.02 -29.54
CA THR A 225 -18.82 44.18 -28.49
C THR A 225 -17.75 43.21 -28.01
N GLY A 226 -17.43 43.27 -26.72
CA GLY A 226 -16.46 42.36 -26.13
C GLY A 226 -17.08 41.00 -25.87
N GLU A 227 -16.28 39.95 -25.98
CA GLU A 227 -16.72 38.58 -25.76
C GLU A 227 -15.62 37.72 -25.12
N THR A 228 -16.05 36.69 -24.40
CA THR A 228 -15.16 35.66 -23.85
C THR A 228 -15.91 34.34 -23.74
N TYR A 229 -15.15 33.26 -23.56
CA TYR A 229 -15.68 31.91 -23.58
C TYR A 229 -15.26 31.13 -22.33
N PHE A 230 -16.20 30.34 -21.82
CA PHE A 230 -15.96 29.34 -20.78
C PHE A 230 -16.10 27.97 -21.45
N THR A 231 -14.96 27.32 -21.73
CA THR A 231 -14.89 26.10 -22.53
C THR A 231 -14.51 24.91 -21.67
N GLY A 232 -15.26 23.82 -21.80
CA GLY A 232 -15.04 22.56 -21.10
C GLY A 232 -16.29 22.06 -20.38
N THR A 233 -16.30 20.77 -20.05
CA THR A 233 -17.45 20.13 -19.39
C THR A 233 -17.26 20.09 -17.88
N ALA A 234 -18.32 20.39 -17.13
CA ALA A 234 -18.44 20.00 -15.73
C ALA A 234 -18.88 18.53 -15.62
N PRO A 235 -18.25 17.75 -14.73
CA PRO A 235 -18.62 16.36 -14.48
C PRO A 235 -19.92 16.28 -13.66
N GLY A 236 -20.48 15.08 -13.50
CA GLY A 236 -21.61 14.86 -12.62
C GLY A 236 -22.93 15.49 -13.04
N THR A 237 -23.85 15.51 -12.08
CA THR A 237 -25.13 16.20 -12.21
C THR A 237 -24.95 17.65 -11.79
N ILE A 238 -25.16 18.57 -12.73
CA ILE A 238 -25.10 20.02 -12.49
C ILE A 238 -26.17 20.42 -11.47
N LYS A 239 -25.76 21.19 -10.46
CA LYS A 239 -26.63 21.71 -9.40
C LYS A 239 -26.92 23.19 -9.57
N ASP A 240 -25.87 23.97 -9.82
CA ASP A 240 -25.95 25.41 -9.92
C ASP A 240 -24.82 25.95 -10.81
N VAL A 241 -25.11 26.99 -11.58
CA VAL A 241 -24.13 27.71 -12.39
C VAL A 241 -24.25 29.20 -12.13
N THR A 242 -23.15 29.82 -11.68
CA THR A 242 -23.08 31.26 -11.48
C THR A 242 -22.07 31.89 -12.41
N LEU A 243 -22.44 33.04 -12.97
CA LEU A 243 -21.53 33.95 -13.65
C LEU A 243 -21.33 35.18 -12.77
N MET A 244 -20.09 35.52 -12.46
CA MET A 244 -19.71 36.75 -11.78
C MET A 244 -18.81 37.58 -12.68
N ILE A 245 -19.01 38.90 -12.72
CA ILE A 245 -18.07 39.81 -13.37
C ILE A 245 -17.58 40.87 -12.41
N VAL A 246 -16.37 41.39 -12.64
CA VAL A 246 -15.84 42.56 -11.94
C VAL A 246 -15.47 43.62 -12.98
N HIS A 247 -16.01 44.81 -12.83
CA HIS A 247 -15.88 45.90 -13.79
C HIS A 247 -15.48 47.23 -13.13
N ALA A 248 -14.90 48.14 -13.91
CA ALA A 248 -14.38 49.43 -13.51
C ALA A 248 -15.03 50.54 -14.36
N ALA A 249 -16.27 50.88 -14.05
CA ALA A 249 -17.07 51.86 -14.80
C ALA A 249 -17.98 52.69 -13.90
N SER A 250 -18.32 53.92 -14.33
CA SER A 250 -19.26 54.80 -13.62
C SER A 250 -20.74 54.46 -13.93
N GLN A 251 -20.97 53.84 -15.08
CA GLN A 251 -22.23 53.23 -15.46
C GLN A 251 -22.00 51.75 -15.77
N ASP A 252 -23.02 50.95 -15.47
CA ASP A 252 -22.98 49.53 -15.74
C ASP A 252 -23.03 49.22 -17.24
N GLY A 253 -22.60 48.03 -17.61
CA GLY A 253 -22.64 47.53 -18.98
C GLY A 253 -23.98 46.87 -19.32
N ILE A 254 -24.07 46.41 -20.56
CA ILE A 254 -25.10 45.50 -21.05
C ILE A 254 -24.45 44.17 -21.38
N TYR A 255 -25.12 43.07 -21.02
CA TYR A 255 -24.52 41.74 -20.99
C TYR A 255 -25.39 40.71 -21.71
N THR A 256 -24.76 39.74 -22.36
CA THR A 256 -25.44 38.52 -22.80
C THR A 256 -24.67 37.28 -22.37
N TYR A 257 -25.40 36.18 -22.18
CA TYR A 257 -24.86 34.87 -21.92
C TYR A 257 -25.54 33.85 -22.83
N ASN A 258 -24.76 33.16 -23.67
CA ASN A 258 -25.26 32.31 -24.75
C ASN A 258 -26.32 33.03 -25.60
N ASP A 259 -25.99 34.27 -25.99
CA ASP A 259 -26.82 35.18 -26.80
C ASP A 259 -28.16 35.58 -26.16
N GLN A 260 -28.40 35.23 -24.89
CA GLN A 260 -29.53 35.71 -24.10
C GLN A 260 -29.14 36.93 -23.27
N THR A 261 -29.93 38.00 -23.34
CA THR A 261 -29.71 39.20 -22.54
C THR A 261 -29.78 38.86 -21.05
N LEU A 262 -28.76 39.25 -20.31
CA LEU A 262 -28.80 39.19 -18.86
C LEU A 262 -29.43 40.49 -18.32
N PRO A 263 -30.44 40.41 -17.43
CA PRO A 263 -30.92 41.59 -16.71
C PRO A 263 -29.82 42.11 -15.77
N ASN A 264 -30.07 43.22 -15.08
CA ASN A 264 -29.25 43.63 -13.95
C ASN A 264 -29.02 42.46 -12.98
N GLY A 265 -27.80 42.29 -12.47
CA GLY A 265 -27.38 41.15 -11.65
C GLY A 265 -28.26 40.92 -10.42
N THR A 266 -28.36 39.65 -10.01
CA THR A 266 -29.13 39.22 -8.84
C THR A 266 -28.54 39.78 -7.54
N TYR A 267 -27.23 40.03 -7.52
CA TYR A 267 -26.52 40.76 -6.48
C TYR A 267 -25.66 41.85 -7.10
N GLN A 268 -25.87 43.09 -6.65
CA GLN A 268 -25.16 44.26 -7.13
C GLN A 268 -24.47 44.95 -5.96
N ARG A 269 -23.16 45.20 -6.09
CA ARG A 269 -22.46 46.15 -5.22
C ARG A 269 -21.68 47.10 -6.11
N ARG A 270 -22.05 48.37 -6.05
CA ARG A 270 -21.48 49.42 -6.90
C ARG A 270 -20.77 50.46 -6.05
N GLY A 271 -19.52 50.69 -6.38
CA GLY A 271 -18.82 51.93 -6.07
C GLY A 271 -19.05 52.96 -7.18
N THR A 272 -18.47 54.15 -7.01
CA THR A 272 -18.65 55.26 -7.95
C THR A 272 -18.05 54.99 -9.34
N TYR A 273 -17.04 54.11 -9.44
CA TYR A 273 -16.33 53.79 -10.69
C TYR A 273 -15.96 52.32 -10.83
N SER A 274 -16.65 51.43 -10.11
CA SER A 274 -16.38 50.00 -10.11
C SER A 274 -17.56 49.24 -9.54
N GLY A 275 -17.73 47.99 -9.95
CA GLY A 275 -18.75 47.13 -9.40
C GLY A 275 -18.52 45.68 -9.77
N TYR A 276 -19.41 44.84 -9.27
CA TYR A 276 -19.53 43.47 -9.70
C TYR A 276 -21.01 43.12 -9.82
N GLU A 277 -21.27 42.14 -10.68
CA GLU A 277 -22.60 41.60 -10.92
C GLU A 277 -22.49 40.08 -10.84
N ILE A 278 -23.47 39.44 -10.19
CA ILE A 278 -23.59 37.97 -10.15
C ILE A 278 -24.95 37.57 -10.71
N TRP A 279 -24.95 36.58 -11.59
CA TRP A 279 -26.14 35.93 -12.13
C TRP A 279 -26.12 34.44 -11.81
N ASN A 280 -27.30 33.89 -11.53
CA ASN A 280 -27.53 32.47 -11.70
C ASN A 280 -27.88 32.23 -13.19
N VAL A 281 -27.04 31.46 -13.88
CA VAL A 281 -27.17 31.17 -15.31
C VAL A 281 -27.42 29.68 -15.57
N THR A 282 -27.87 28.94 -14.56
CA THR A 282 -28.10 27.48 -14.63
C THR A 282 -28.98 27.10 -15.82
N ASP A 283 -30.09 27.80 -16.03
CA ASP A 283 -31.03 27.50 -17.13
C ASP A 283 -30.50 27.87 -18.53
N LEU A 284 -29.46 28.71 -18.59
CA LEU A 284 -28.82 29.14 -19.83
C LEU A 284 -27.54 28.35 -20.12
N TYR A 285 -27.07 27.54 -19.16
CA TYR A 285 -25.78 26.85 -19.24
C TYR A 285 -25.81 25.71 -20.25
N ASN A 286 -24.83 25.70 -21.14
CA ASN A 286 -24.50 24.57 -21.99
C ASN A 286 -23.26 23.87 -21.42
N ASN A 287 -23.33 22.56 -21.15
CA ASN A 287 -22.20 21.78 -20.63
C ASN A 287 -21.15 21.46 -21.70
N GLN A 288 -20.69 22.48 -22.42
CA GLN A 288 -19.63 22.44 -23.42
C GLN A 288 -18.90 23.78 -23.49
N THR A 289 -19.48 24.76 -24.18
CA THR A 289 -18.90 26.09 -24.35
C THR A 289 -19.98 27.10 -24.08
N ASN A 290 -19.67 28.10 -23.27
CA ASN A 290 -20.56 29.20 -22.96
C ASN A 290 -19.94 30.52 -23.37
N LYS A 291 -20.69 31.33 -24.11
CA LYS A 291 -20.27 32.66 -24.58
C LYS A 291 -20.81 33.72 -23.63
N PHE A 292 -19.95 34.61 -23.16
CA PHE A 292 -20.34 35.82 -22.45
C PHE A 292 -19.96 37.03 -23.28
N THR A 293 -20.87 37.98 -23.45
CA THR A 293 -20.59 39.25 -24.13
C THR A 293 -20.91 40.44 -23.24
N TYR A 294 -20.20 41.54 -23.46
CA TYR A 294 -20.39 42.81 -22.75
C TYR A 294 -20.23 44.00 -23.70
N HIS A 295 -20.96 45.06 -23.40
CA HIS A 295 -20.83 46.37 -24.04
C HIS A 295 -21.16 47.47 -23.03
N LYS A 296 -20.72 48.70 -23.28
CA LYS A 296 -21.11 49.85 -22.44
C LYS A 296 -22.62 50.13 -22.53
N SER A 297 -23.18 50.78 -21.51
CA SER A 297 -24.51 51.39 -21.65
C SER A 297 -24.49 52.60 -22.61
N PRO A 298 -25.64 53.01 -23.20
CA PRO A 298 -25.72 54.23 -24.01
C PRO A 298 -25.30 55.49 -23.23
N GLY A 299 -24.36 56.27 -23.76
CA GLY A 299 -23.84 57.48 -23.12
C GLY A 299 -22.54 57.98 -23.76
N THR A 300 -22.16 59.24 -23.50
CA THR A 300 -20.92 59.86 -23.99
C THR A 300 -20.11 60.46 -22.82
N GLY A 301 -18.81 60.70 -23.01
CA GLY A 301 -17.95 61.20 -21.93
C GLY A 301 -17.75 60.16 -20.82
N LEU A 302 -17.74 60.57 -19.55
CA LEU A 302 -17.48 59.65 -18.41
C LEU A 302 -18.51 58.51 -18.28
N SER A 303 -19.73 58.69 -18.79
CA SER A 303 -20.78 57.66 -18.81
C SER A 303 -20.70 56.71 -20.00
N GLY A 304 -19.85 57.01 -20.99
CA GLY A 304 -19.63 56.17 -22.16
C GLY A 304 -18.33 55.35 -22.10
N TYR A 305 -17.76 55.11 -20.92
CA TYR A 305 -16.61 54.24 -20.71
C TYR A 305 -16.97 53.07 -19.80
N TYR A 306 -16.81 51.86 -20.31
CA TYR A 306 -16.97 50.63 -19.57
C TYR A 306 -15.70 49.77 -19.68
N LYS A 307 -15.24 49.24 -18.55
CA LYS A 307 -14.05 48.42 -18.49
C LYS A 307 -14.30 47.19 -17.64
N ILE A 308 -13.91 46.02 -18.12
CA ILE A 308 -14.12 44.74 -17.42
C ILE A 308 -12.78 44.10 -17.11
N ILE A 309 -12.67 43.57 -15.90
CA ILE A 309 -11.42 43.03 -15.34
C ILE A 309 -11.52 41.51 -15.20
N LEU A 310 -12.61 41.01 -14.62
CA LEU A 310 -12.82 39.57 -14.43
C LEU A 310 -14.20 39.16 -14.96
N ALA A 311 -14.25 37.97 -15.57
CA ALA A 311 -15.47 37.19 -15.73
C ALA A 311 -15.20 35.77 -15.23
N ILE A 312 -15.98 35.34 -14.25
CA ILE A 312 -15.78 34.10 -13.50
C ILE A 312 -17.03 33.25 -13.65
N GLN A 313 -16.87 32.07 -14.24
CA GLN A 313 -17.92 31.06 -14.28
C GLN A 313 -17.63 29.99 -13.24
N LYS A 314 -18.65 29.67 -12.45
CA LYS A 314 -18.64 28.59 -11.47
C LYS A 314 -19.78 27.63 -11.76
N VAL A 315 -19.47 26.34 -11.79
CA VAL A 315 -20.43 25.24 -11.96
C VAL A 315 -20.30 24.28 -10.77
N THR A 316 -21.30 24.26 -9.91
CA THR A 316 -21.40 23.29 -8.82
C THR A 316 -22.09 22.03 -9.34
N TYR A 317 -21.54 20.87 -9.04
CA TYR A 317 -22.01 19.57 -9.49
C TYR A 317 -21.92 18.50 -8.40
N THR A 318 -22.67 17.42 -8.55
CA THR A 318 -22.48 16.18 -7.76
C THR A 318 -21.86 15.12 -8.66
N PRO A 319 -20.59 14.70 -8.45
CA PRO A 319 -19.97 13.66 -9.27
C PRO A 319 -20.62 12.30 -9.01
N ASN A 320 -20.57 11.42 -10.02
CA ASN A 320 -21.04 10.05 -9.90
C ASN A 320 -19.87 9.08 -9.69
N ILE A 321 -19.22 9.17 -8.54
CA ILE A 321 -18.14 8.28 -8.06
C ILE A 321 -18.64 7.59 -6.79
N ASP A 322 -18.31 6.31 -6.59
CA ASP A 322 -18.63 5.56 -5.36
C ASP A 322 -17.62 4.41 -5.20
N LEU A 323 -16.65 4.62 -4.31
CA LEU A 323 -15.54 3.76 -3.99
C LEU A 323 -15.85 2.95 -2.74
N ARG A 324 -15.90 1.63 -2.90
CA ARG A 324 -16.16 0.73 -1.77
C ARG A 324 -15.29 -0.50 -1.81
N PHE A 325 -15.14 -1.14 -0.66
CA PHE A 325 -14.54 -2.46 -0.57
C PHE A 325 -15.45 -3.50 -1.24
N GLN A 326 -14.90 -4.25 -2.19
CA GLN A 326 -15.53 -5.45 -2.72
C GLN A 326 -15.10 -6.68 -1.92
N SER A 327 -13.84 -6.77 -1.52
CA SER A 327 -13.35 -7.78 -0.58
C SER A 327 -12.05 -7.34 0.11
N VAL A 328 -11.80 -7.89 1.30
CA VAL A 328 -10.54 -7.79 2.02
C VAL A 328 -10.04 -9.20 2.28
N LEU A 329 -8.88 -9.54 1.74
CA LEU A 329 -8.30 -10.87 1.77
C LEU A 329 -7.08 -10.87 2.69
N VAL A 330 -7.14 -11.73 3.70
CA VAL A 330 -6.07 -12.00 4.65
C VAL A 330 -5.74 -13.49 4.55
N THR A 331 -4.45 -13.81 4.40
CA THR A 331 -3.98 -15.20 4.30
C THR A 331 -4.45 -16.02 5.50
N GLY A 332 -4.98 -17.22 5.26
CA GLY A 332 -5.46 -18.09 6.33
C GLY A 332 -6.64 -17.54 7.15
N SER A 333 -7.21 -16.38 6.78
CA SER A 333 -8.18 -15.63 7.60
C SER A 333 -7.69 -15.29 9.02
N ALA A 334 -6.37 -15.14 9.20
CA ALA A 334 -5.74 -14.87 10.48
C ALA A 334 -4.61 -13.84 10.34
N ILE A 335 -4.29 -13.16 11.43
CA ILE A 335 -3.09 -12.32 11.55
C ILE A 335 -2.04 -13.15 12.25
N PHE A 336 -0.86 -13.24 11.67
CA PHE A 336 0.19 -14.08 12.22
C PHE A 336 1.11 -13.31 13.16
N ALA A 337 1.42 -13.95 14.28
CA ALA A 337 2.45 -13.50 15.21
C ALA A 337 3.85 -13.66 14.61
N LEU A 338 4.81 -12.90 15.13
CA LEU A 338 6.22 -12.91 14.75
C LEU A 338 6.53 -12.43 13.32
N GLU A 339 5.55 -11.85 12.62
CA GLU A 339 5.71 -11.33 11.26
C GLU A 339 4.86 -10.09 10.97
N ASN A 340 5.19 -9.42 9.87
CA ASN A 340 4.35 -8.39 9.29
C ASN A 340 3.19 -9.04 8.53
N ASN A 341 2.04 -8.37 8.49
CA ASN A 341 0.85 -8.95 7.88
C ASN A 341 0.43 -8.14 6.67
N THR A 342 0.55 -8.72 5.47
CA THR A 342 0.12 -8.08 4.22
C THR A 342 -1.32 -8.45 3.90
N ILE A 343 -2.17 -7.44 3.73
CA ILE A 343 -3.60 -7.58 3.43
C ILE A 343 -3.85 -7.09 1.99
N LYS A 344 -4.66 -7.85 1.25
CA LYS A 344 -5.03 -7.52 -0.13
C LYS A 344 -6.48 -7.03 -0.18
N CYS A 345 -6.67 -5.76 -0.49
CA CYS A 345 -7.97 -5.10 -0.59
C CYS A 345 -8.40 -5.01 -2.06
N LEU A 346 -9.57 -5.54 -2.40
CA LEU A 346 -10.22 -5.31 -3.69
C LEU A 346 -11.18 -4.14 -3.54
N ILE A 347 -10.88 -3.02 -4.18
CA ILE A 347 -11.66 -1.79 -4.12
C ILE A 347 -12.35 -1.59 -5.47
N ARG A 348 -13.63 -1.20 -5.46
CA ARG A 348 -14.45 -1.03 -6.66
C ARG A 348 -15.02 0.37 -6.70
N ASN A 349 -14.97 0.98 -7.88
CA ASN A 349 -15.78 2.15 -8.20
C ASN A 349 -17.09 1.68 -8.84
N VAL A 350 -18.23 1.90 -8.18
CA VAL A 350 -19.58 1.59 -8.68
C VAL A 350 -20.27 2.79 -9.31
N GLY A 351 -19.62 3.95 -9.30
CA GLY A 351 -20.07 5.15 -10.00
C GLY A 351 -19.89 5.05 -11.52
N THR A 352 -20.49 6.01 -12.23
CA THR A 352 -20.41 6.17 -13.68
C THR A 352 -19.24 7.03 -14.14
N GLU A 353 -18.50 7.64 -13.21
CA GLU A 353 -17.33 8.48 -13.49
C GLU A 353 -16.04 7.84 -12.99
N LYS A 354 -14.92 8.22 -13.59
CA LYS A 354 -13.59 7.77 -13.18
C LYS A 354 -13.19 8.47 -11.88
N SER A 355 -12.78 7.72 -10.86
CA SER A 355 -12.26 8.31 -9.63
C SER A 355 -10.86 8.89 -9.87
N PRO A 356 -10.46 9.95 -9.17
CA PRO A 356 -9.06 10.31 -9.04
C PRO A 356 -8.31 9.28 -8.17
N THR A 357 -7.00 9.46 -8.06
CA THR A 357 -6.18 8.72 -7.08
C THR A 357 -6.52 9.22 -5.68
N THR A 358 -6.60 8.31 -4.69
CA THR A 358 -6.86 8.65 -3.28
C THR A 358 -6.07 7.72 -2.33
N THR A 359 -6.30 7.82 -1.02
CA THR A 359 -5.56 7.12 0.03
C THR A 359 -6.40 6.02 0.68
N LEU A 360 -5.76 4.91 1.04
CA LEU A 360 -6.27 3.86 1.92
C LEU A 360 -5.53 3.94 3.26
N LEU A 361 -6.25 4.00 4.39
CA LEU A 361 -5.65 3.84 5.72
C LEU A 361 -6.02 2.49 6.32
N LEU A 362 -5.08 1.91 7.07
CA LEU A 362 -5.25 0.72 7.89
C LEU A 362 -5.01 1.06 9.35
N TYR A 363 -6.01 0.77 10.18
CA TYR A 363 -5.93 0.87 11.62
C TYR A 363 -5.99 -0.53 12.24
N ALA A 364 -5.17 -0.78 13.25
CA ALA A 364 -5.21 -1.98 14.08
C ALA A 364 -5.60 -1.59 15.51
N ASN A 365 -6.72 -2.12 16.01
CA ASN A 365 -7.28 -1.75 17.30
C ASN A 365 -7.38 -0.23 17.50
N ASP A 366 -7.90 0.45 16.46
CA ASP A 366 -8.04 1.91 16.36
C ASP A 366 -6.74 2.74 16.28
N GLU A 367 -5.56 2.11 16.31
CA GLU A 367 -4.29 2.79 16.04
C GLU A 367 -3.95 2.76 14.55
N LEU A 368 -3.55 3.90 13.98
CA LEU A 368 -3.12 3.96 12.58
C LEU A 368 -1.78 3.24 12.41
N VAL A 369 -1.75 2.15 11.62
CA VAL A 369 -0.55 1.34 11.43
C VAL A 369 0.04 1.43 10.03
N SER A 370 -0.76 1.75 9.01
CA SER A 370 -0.27 1.88 7.63
C SER A 370 -1.19 2.73 6.75
N ASN A 371 -0.64 3.20 5.64
CA ASN A 371 -1.38 3.78 4.52
C ASN A 371 -0.93 3.16 3.18
N ALA A 372 -1.76 3.30 2.15
CA ALA A 372 -1.44 2.93 0.77
C ALA A 372 -2.16 3.87 -0.22
N THR A 373 -1.66 3.95 -1.44
CA THR A 373 -2.30 4.72 -2.52
C THR A 373 -3.30 3.86 -3.28
N ILE A 374 -4.52 4.35 -3.44
CA ILE A 374 -5.55 3.80 -4.34
C ILE A 374 -5.41 4.54 -5.67
N PRO A 375 -5.02 3.87 -6.77
CA PRO A 375 -4.93 4.53 -8.07
C PRO A 375 -6.32 4.91 -8.59
N SER A 376 -6.39 5.78 -9.60
CA SER A 376 -7.64 6.12 -10.27
C SER A 376 -8.40 4.88 -10.76
N ILE A 377 -9.70 4.78 -10.50
CA ILE A 377 -10.52 3.62 -10.84
C ILE A 377 -11.56 4.03 -11.88
N ASN A 378 -11.55 3.38 -13.04
CA ASN A 378 -12.56 3.60 -14.08
C ASN A 378 -13.97 3.23 -13.57
N PRO A 379 -15.03 3.79 -14.18
CA PRO A 379 -16.41 3.44 -13.86
C PRO A 379 -16.63 1.93 -13.85
N ASN A 380 -17.40 1.42 -12.89
CA ASN A 380 -17.76 0.01 -12.77
C ASN A 380 -16.57 -0.98 -12.77
N SER A 381 -15.37 -0.51 -12.40
CA SER A 381 -14.12 -1.29 -12.39
C SER A 381 -13.57 -1.46 -10.98
N ASN A 382 -12.60 -2.37 -10.82
CA ASN A 382 -11.95 -2.65 -9.54
C ASN A 382 -10.42 -2.71 -9.66
N VAL A 383 -9.77 -2.59 -8.51
CA VAL A 383 -8.31 -2.61 -8.34
C VAL A 383 -7.96 -3.34 -7.06
N TYR A 384 -6.85 -4.08 -7.09
CA TYR A 384 -6.22 -4.61 -5.89
C TYR A 384 -5.21 -3.62 -5.32
N VAL A 385 -5.32 -3.36 -4.02
CA VAL A 385 -4.36 -2.57 -3.24
C VAL A 385 -3.83 -3.45 -2.11
N ASN A 386 -2.52 -3.66 -2.07
CA ASN A 386 -1.87 -4.33 -0.94
C ASN A 386 -1.52 -3.29 0.12
N ILE A 387 -1.76 -3.60 1.39
CA ILE A 387 -1.39 -2.77 2.54
C ILE A 387 -0.84 -3.68 3.64
N THR A 388 0.22 -3.26 4.33
CA THR A 388 0.93 -4.10 5.30
C THR A 388 0.81 -3.51 6.69
N ASP A 389 0.35 -4.30 7.67
CA ASP A 389 0.54 -3.98 9.09
C ASP A 389 1.97 -4.37 9.50
N PRO A 390 2.85 -3.39 9.82
CA PRO A 390 4.24 -3.66 10.19
C PRO A 390 4.40 -4.15 11.64
N THR A 391 3.32 -4.22 12.42
CA THR A 391 3.37 -4.56 13.84
C THR A 391 3.72 -6.04 14.05
N ILE A 392 4.93 -6.30 14.53
CA ILE A 392 5.37 -7.63 14.95
C ILE A 392 4.83 -7.95 16.34
N ARG A 393 3.96 -8.95 16.44
CA ARG A 393 3.32 -9.37 17.69
C ARG A 393 4.00 -10.63 18.24
N PRO A 394 4.17 -10.80 19.56
CA PRO A 394 4.82 -11.99 20.11
C PRO A 394 3.94 -13.24 19.99
N ALA A 395 4.56 -14.41 19.95
CA ALA A 395 3.86 -15.68 20.16
C ALA A 395 3.55 -15.87 21.65
N THR A 396 2.28 -16.11 21.98
CA THR A 396 1.78 -16.34 23.34
C THR A 396 0.91 -17.59 23.40
N ALA A 397 0.46 -18.00 24.59
CA ALA A 397 -0.46 -19.13 24.74
C ALA A 397 -1.73 -18.95 23.88
N GLU A 398 -2.22 -17.71 23.77
CA GLU A 398 -3.39 -17.31 23.00
C GLU A 398 -3.13 -17.24 21.48
N THR A 399 -1.91 -17.53 21.01
CA THR A 399 -1.61 -17.65 19.57
C THR A 399 -1.73 -19.09 19.06
N LEU A 400 -1.92 -20.06 19.97
CA LEU A 400 -2.26 -21.43 19.62
C LEU A 400 -3.78 -21.56 19.44
N TYR A 401 -4.22 -22.19 18.36
CA TYR A 401 -5.64 -22.29 18.04
C TYR A 401 -6.43 -22.98 19.16
N GLY A 402 -7.58 -22.39 19.52
CA GLY A 402 -8.47 -22.93 20.55
C GLY A 402 -8.27 -22.34 21.96
N ASN A 403 -7.22 -21.56 22.19
CA ASN A 403 -6.89 -20.99 23.52
C ASN A 403 -7.55 -19.61 23.80
N ASN A 404 -8.79 -19.39 23.37
CA ASN A 404 -9.43 -18.06 23.39
C ASN A 404 -8.54 -16.99 22.73
N ASN A 405 -8.26 -17.18 21.44
CA ASN A 405 -7.29 -16.37 20.70
C ASN A 405 -7.60 -14.87 20.78
N GLN A 406 -6.57 -14.06 21.00
CA GLN A 406 -6.69 -12.61 20.91
C GLN A 406 -7.12 -12.22 19.48
N ASN A 407 -8.04 -11.27 19.36
CA ASN A 407 -8.41 -10.71 18.07
C ASN A 407 -7.71 -9.37 17.84
N ILE A 408 -7.35 -9.13 16.58
CA ILE A 408 -6.97 -7.81 16.08
C ILE A 408 -8.14 -7.28 15.26
N THR A 409 -8.65 -6.12 15.66
CA THR A 409 -9.68 -5.39 14.93
C THR A 409 -8.99 -4.55 13.86
N TYR A 410 -9.15 -4.90 12.59
CA TYR A 410 -8.71 -4.06 11.49
C TYR A 410 -9.85 -3.18 10.98
N LYS A 411 -9.56 -1.89 10.84
CA LYS A 411 -10.41 -0.90 10.19
C LYS A 411 -9.67 -0.33 8.98
N PHE A 412 -10.26 -0.49 7.82
CA PHE A 412 -9.77 0.05 6.56
C PHE A 412 -10.65 1.22 6.15
N VAL A 413 -10.04 2.32 5.69
CA VAL A 413 -10.75 3.55 5.30
C VAL A 413 -10.25 4.00 3.94
N ILE A 414 -11.12 3.94 2.94
CA ILE A 414 -10.92 4.57 1.63
C ILE A 414 -11.16 6.06 1.77
N ASP A 415 -10.33 6.87 1.11
CA ASP A 415 -10.44 8.32 1.09
C ASP A 415 -10.71 8.93 2.47
N PRO A 416 -9.83 8.70 3.45
CA PRO A 416 -10.05 9.12 4.85
C PRO A 416 -10.21 10.65 5.02
N TYR A 417 -9.79 11.42 4.03
CA TYR A 417 -9.83 12.88 4.01
C TYR A 417 -10.97 13.41 3.14
N ASN A 418 -11.78 12.51 2.55
CA ASN A 418 -12.94 12.83 1.73
C ASN A 418 -12.59 13.85 0.62
N GLU A 419 -11.45 13.60 -0.05
CA GLU A 419 -10.91 14.38 -1.16
C GLU A 419 -11.53 14.02 -2.51
N VAL A 420 -12.24 12.89 -2.55
CA VAL A 420 -13.06 12.44 -3.67
C VAL A 420 -14.49 12.63 -3.23
N PRO A 421 -15.27 13.53 -3.83
CA PRO A 421 -16.69 13.59 -3.54
C PRO A 421 -17.35 12.34 -4.10
N GLU A 422 -18.04 11.60 -3.26
CA GLU A 422 -18.70 10.36 -3.62
C GLU A 422 -20.22 10.47 -3.49
N THR A 423 -20.93 9.62 -4.23
CA THR A 423 -22.39 9.51 -4.08
C THR A 423 -22.79 8.84 -2.76
N ASN A 424 -21.85 8.18 -2.09
CA ASN A 424 -22.08 7.55 -0.79
C ASN A 424 -20.79 7.41 0.04
N GLU A 425 -20.50 8.40 0.88
CA GLU A 425 -19.32 8.39 1.78
C GLU A 425 -19.41 7.36 2.93
N THR A 426 -20.57 6.71 3.13
CA THR A 426 -20.78 5.81 4.29
C THR A 426 -20.29 4.38 4.05
N ASN A 427 -19.91 4.04 2.81
CA ASN A 427 -19.47 2.69 2.44
C ASN A 427 -17.95 2.57 2.22
N ASN A 428 -17.21 3.64 2.53
CA ASN A 428 -15.75 3.75 2.41
C ASN A 428 -14.99 3.03 3.54
N GLN A 429 -15.70 2.42 4.49
CA GLN A 429 -15.11 1.77 5.65
C GLN A 429 -15.38 0.26 5.66
N TYR A 430 -14.37 -0.50 6.05
CA TYR A 430 -14.48 -1.94 6.31
C TYR A 430 -13.84 -2.26 7.65
N ILE A 431 -14.59 -2.89 8.54
CA ILE A 431 -14.12 -3.29 9.87
C ILE A 431 -14.29 -4.80 10.01
N LYS A 432 -13.23 -5.50 10.43
CA LYS A 432 -13.27 -6.93 10.70
C LYS A 432 -12.26 -7.34 11.76
N ASN A 433 -12.68 -8.30 12.58
CA ASN A 433 -11.82 -8.94 13.58
C ASN A 433 -11.17 -10.16 12.96
N PHE A 434 -9.87 -10.31 13.19
CA PHE A 434 -9.10 -11.48 12.80
C PHE A 434 -8.39 -12.05 14.03
N PRO A 435 -8.35 -13.39 14.20
CA PRO A 435 -7.59 -13.99 15.28
C PRO A 435 -6.08 -13.78 15.05
N LEU A 436 -5.36 -13.49 16.13
CA LEU A 436 -3.91 -13.50 16.19
C LEU A 436 -3.43 -14.92 16.47
N LEU A 437 -2.70 -15.51 15.52
CA LEU A 437 -2.28 -16.91 15.59
C LEU A 437 -0.79 -17.05 15.27
N TYR A 438 -0.16 -18.11 15.76
CA TYR A 438 1.14 -18.54 15.24
C TYR A 438 0.92 -19.38 13.98
N ASN A 439 1.65 -19.13 12.89
CA ASN A 439 1.56 -19.98 11.71
C ASN A 439 2.28 -21.32 11.98
N GLY A 440 1.52 -22.37 12.28
CA GLY A 440 2.05 -23.68 12.65
C GLY A 440 2.64 -24.48 11.49
N TYR A 441 2.60 -23.98 10.25
CA TYR A 441 3.32 -24.59 9.12
C TYR A 441 4.77 -24.09 9.00
N LYS A 442 5.16 -23.14 9.86
CA LYS A 442 6.54 -22.71 10.09
C LYS A 442 7.16 -23.56 11.20
N GLY A 443 8.48 -23.60 11.24
CA GLY A 443 9.23 -24.40 12.21
C GLY A 443 8.77 -24.19 13.66
N LYS A 444 8.42 -25.28 14.33
CA LYS A 444 7.84 -25.29 15.68
C LYS A 444 8.64 -24.52 16.73
N ARG A 445 9.96 -24.39 16.57
CA ARG A 445 10.84 -23.64 17.49
C ARG A 445 10.42 -22.20 17.78
N TRP A 446 9.69 -21.56 16.87
CA TRP A 446 9.22 -20.17 17.04
C TRP A 446 7.83 -20.08 17.66
N ALA A 447 7.11 -21.20 17.79
CA ALA A 447 5.82 -21.24 18.48
C ALA A 447 5.98 -20.88 19.96
N TYR A 448 4.86 -20.52 20.60
CA TYR A 448 4.83 -20.36 22.06
C TYR A 448 5.14 -21.68 22.76
N ASN A 449 6.18 -21.70 23.61
CA ASN A 449 6.77 -22.92 24.18
C ASN A 449 7.16 -23.97 23.12
N GLY A 450 7.51 -23.52 21.92
CA GLY A 450 8.01 -24.33 20.83
C GLY A 450 9.31 -25.03 21.18
N SER A 451 9.55 -26.19 20.56
CA SER A 451 10.74 -27.01 20.74
C SER A 451 11.45 -27.27 19.42
N ASP A 452 12.75 -27.50 19.51
CA ASP A 452 13.52 -28.18 18.47
C ASP A 452 13.39 -29.70 18.61
N ILE A 453 13.81 -30.43 17.59
CA ILE A 453 14.07 -31.87 17.70
C ILE A 453 15.32 -32.07 18.57
N ASN A 454 15.15 -32.43 19.83
CA ASN A 454 16.25 -32.47 20.80
C ASN A 454 16.71 -33.91 21.09
N THR A 455 18.01 -34.11 21.34
CA THR A 455 18.53 -35.38 21.86
C THR A 455 17.78 -35.77 23.14
N VAL A 456 17.25 -37.00 23.14
CA VAL A 456 16.59 -37.62 24.30
C VAL A 456 17.40 -38.77 24.89
N GLU A 457 18.21 -39.45 24.08
CA GLU A 457 19.05 -40.58 24.51
C GLU A 457 20.43 -40.51 23.85
N VAL A 458 21.46 -40.92 24.58
CA VAL A 458 22.84 -41.06 24.07
C VAL A 458 23.40 -42.40 24.52
N TYR A 459 23.92 -43.17 23.56
CA TYR A 459 24.65 -44.42 23.83
C TYR A 459 26.10 -44.24 23.43
N ASP A 460 27.03 -44.55 24.34
CA ASP A 460 28.47 -44.48 24.10
C ASP A 460 29.15 -45.77 24.56
N GLY A 461 29.67 -46.54 23.62
CA GLY A 461 30.25 -47.85 23.88
C GLY A 461 30.32 -48.71 22.63
N GLN A 462 30.54 -50.01 22.77
CA GLN A 462 30.53 -50.96 21.65
C GLN A 462 29.08 -51.30 21.23
N TYR A 463 28.34 -50.26 20.84
CA TYR A 463 26.95 -50.36 20.46
C TYR A 463 26.78 -50.36 18.95
N GLY A 464 25.79 -51.11 18.50
CA GLY A 464 25.25 -51.04 17.14
C GLY A 464 23.80 -50.57 17.14
N ILE A 465 23.37 -50.16 15.96
CA ILE A 465 22.02 -49.70 15.67
C ILE A 465 21.49 -50.50 14.48
N ALA A 466 20.27 -50.98 14.58
CA ALA A 466 19.54 -51.56 13.47
C ALA A 466 18.08 -51.07 13.53
N TYR A 467 17.50 -50.73 12.38
CA TYR A 467 16.09 -50.40 12.31
C TYR A 467 15.46 -50.96 11.05
N TYR A 468 14.16 -51.16 11.10
CA TYR A 468 13.35 -51.42 9.92
C TYR A 468 12.12 -50.53 9.93
N VAL A 469 11.79 -50.01 8.76
CA VAL A 469 10.63 -49.14 8.52
C VAL A 469 9.66 -49.92 7.66
N GLN A 470 8.40 -49.97 8.07
CA GLN A 470 7.37 -50.65 7.30
C GLN A 470 7.09 -49.92 5.97
N PRO A 471 6.65 -50.64 4.92
CA PRO A 471 6.29 -50.02 3.65
C PRO A 471 5.00 -49.20 3.77
N ASP A 472 4.76 -48.30 2.81
CA ASP A 472 3.57 -47.45 2.76
C ASP A 472 2.23 -48.23 2.68
N THR A 473 2.27 -49.51 2.28
CA THR A 473 1.12 -50.41 2.31
C THR A 473 0.58 -50.66 3.72
N THR A 474 1.35 -50.38 4.77
CA THR A 474 0.87 -50.46 6.17
C THR A 474 0.24 -49.17 6.66
N TYR A 475 0.14 -48.13 5.83
CA TYR A 475 -0.54 -46.89 6.18
C TYR A 475 -2.02 -47.14 6.46
N ALA A 476 -2.47 -46.84 7.68
CA ALA A 476 -3.86 -47.00 8.08
C ALA A 476 -4.58 -45.65 7.97
N SER A 477 -5.42 -45.48 6.95
CA SER A 477 -6.11 -44.21 6.69
C SER A 477 -7.40 -44.07 7.50
N GLY A 478 -7.47 -43.08 8.38
CA GLY A 478 -8.66 -42.78 9.19
C GLY A 478 -9.91 -42.47 8.36
N THR A 479 -9.75 -41.94 7.14
CA THR A 479 -10.89 -41.70 6.23
C THR A 479 -11.56 -42.99 5.73
N THR A 480 -10.86 -44.13 5.82
CA THR A 480 -11.41 -45.45 5.50
C THR A 480 -12.01 -46.18 6.71
N GLY A 481 -11.93 -45.58 7.91
CA GLY A 481 -12.60 -46.08 9.11
C GLY A 481 -11.95 -47.32 9.76
N TRP A 482 -10.62 -47.40 9.75
CA TRP A 482 -9.92 -48.51 10.43
C TRP A 482 -10.17 -48.46 11.94
N SER A 483 -10.36 -49.65 12.54
CA SER A 483 -10.51 -49.81 13.99
C SER A 483 -9.54 -50.82 14.58
N ASN A 484 -9.02 -51.74 13.77
CA ASN A 484 -7.91 -52.60 14.13
C ASN A 484 -7.12 -53.00 12.88
N TYR A 485 -5.82 -53.19 13.05
CA TYR A 485 -4.95 -53.80 12.05
C TYR A 485 -3.68 -54.35 12.70
N THR A 486 -2.99 -55.23 11.98
CA THR A 486 -1.76 -55.86 12.44
C THR A 486 -0.60 -55.49 11.54
N VAL A 487 0.54 -55.18 12.15
CA VAL A 487 1.83 -54.96 11.49
C VAL A 487 2.80 -56.03 11.98
N THR A 488 3.51 -56.67 11.05
CA THR A 488 4.52 -57.69 11.40
C THR A 488 5.89 -57.23 10.94
N PHE A 489 6.82 -57.18 11.89
CA PHE A 489 8.25 -57.09 11.65
C PHE A 489 8.79 -58.51 11.62
N ASN A 490 9.14 -59.03 10.45
CA ASN A 490 9.63 -60.41 10.39
C ASN A 490 11.02 -60.55 11.04
N GLY A 491 11.51 -61.78 11.25
CA GLY A 491 12.79 -62.05 11.90
C GLY A 491 14.05 -61.39 11.30
N THR A 492 13.94 -60.77 10.12
CA THR A 492 15.02 -60.01 9.49
C THR A 492 14.88 -58.48 9.60
N GLN A 493 13.81 -57.99 10.23
CA GLN A 493 13.30 -56.61 10.14
C GLN A 493 13.14 -55.91 11.51
N PRO A 494 14.20 -55.34 12.11
CA PRO A 494 15.59 -55.55 11.79
C PRO A 494 16.14 -56.82 12.44
N SER A 495 17.14 -57.42 11.80
CA SER A 495 18.01 -58.41 12.44
C SER A 495 19.24 -57.73 13.04
N ILE A 496 19.75 -58.31 14.13
CA ILE A 496 21.01 -57.91 14.77
C ILE A 496 21.97 -59.11 14.83
N PRO A 497 23.29 -58.91 15.01
CA PRO A 497 24.25 -60.00 15.10
C PRO A 497 23.88 -61.06 16.15
N GLU A 498 24.17 -62.32 15.87
CA GLU A 498 23.76 -63.43 16.74
C GLU A 498 24.37 -63.36 18.14
N ASN A 499 25.58 -62.81 18.27
CA ASN A 499 26.25 -62.62 19.56
C ASN A 499 25.95 -61.25 20.22
N ALA A 500 25.18 -60.39 19.56
CA ALA A 500 24.80 -59.10 20.11
C ALA A 500 23.63 -59.22 21.10
N THR A 501 23.60 -58.33 22.10
CA THR A 501 22.53 -58.28 23.09
C THR A 501 21.71 -57.00 22.90
N PRO A 502 20.38 -57.06 22.68
CA PRO A 502 19.54 -55.86 22.67
C PRO A 502 19.68 -55.10 23.99
N ILE A 503 19.89 -53.79 23.90
CA ILE A 503 19.99 -52.88 25.06
C ILE A 503 18.72 -52.05 25.17
N THR A 504 18.24 -51.54 24.04
CA THR A 504 16.98 -50.79 24.00
C THR A 504 16.30 -51.02 22.66
N VAL A 505 14.99 -51.23 22.71
CA VAL A 505 14.15 -51.38 21.53
C VAL A 505 13.00 -50.40 21.61
N TYR A 506 12.89 -49.54 20.60
CA TYR A 506 11.81 -48.57 20.48
C TYR A 506 10.94 -48.89 19.26
N LEU A 507 9.62 -48.89 19.48
CA LEU A 507 8.64 -48.83 18.41
C LEU A 507 8.21 -47.37 18.24
N TYR A 508 8.53 -46.80 17.08
CA TYR A 508 8.10 -45.47 16.65
C TYR A 508 6.84 -45.57 15.81
N VAL A 509 5.81 -44.84 16.25
CA VAL A 509 4.45 -44.89 15.73
C VAL A 509 4.05 -43.47 15.29
N PRO A 510 4.45 -43.02 14.09
CA PRO A 510 4.07 -41.72 13.56
C PRO A 510 2.60 -41.71 13.13
N TYR A 511 1.94 -40.55 13.28
CA TYR A 511 0.52 -40.38 12.97
C TYR A 511 0.22 -39.00 12.36
N ASN A 512 -0.90 -38.89 11.66
CA ASN A 512 -1.43 -37.65 11.11
C ASN A 512 -2.95 -37.59 11.21
N TRP A 513 -3.49 -36.40 10.94
CA TRP A 513 -4.94 -36.15 10.86
C TRP A 513 -5.74 -36.48 12.13
N ASP A 514 -5.16 -36.40 13.33
CA ASP A 514 -5.95 -36.57 14.56
C ASP A 514 -6.82 -35.33 14.80
N ASN A 515 -8.14 -35.48 14.66
CA ASN A 515 -9.09 -34.37 14.56
C ASN A 515 -9.96 -34.15 15.79
N LYS A 516 -9.74 -34.89 16.87
CA LYS A 516 -10.61 -34.84 18.06
C LYS A 516 -9.98 -34.11 19.26
N GLY A 517 -8.97 -33.26 19.06
CA GLY A 517 -8.35 -32.48 20.13
C GLY A 517 -8.92 -31.06 20.26
N THR A 518 -9.52 -30.74 21.40
CA THR A 518 -9.56 -29.36 21.95
C THR A 518 -8.99 -29.26 23.36
N ASP A 519 -8.83 -30.39 24.09
CA ASP A 519 -8.09 -30.49 25.35
C ASP A 519 -7.05 -31.62 25.23
N PRO A 520 -5.78 -31.43 25.64
CA PRO A 520 -4.77 -32.49 25.70
C PRO A 520 -5.17 -33.74 26.53
N ARG A 521 -6.21 -33.66 27.38
CA ARG A 521 -6.61 -34.74 28.30
C ARG A 521 -7.99 -35.36 28.03
N GLU A 522 -8.81 -34.80 27.14
CA GLU A 522 -10.24 -35.17 27.06
C GLU A 522 -10.81 -35.17 25.62
N GLY A 523 -10.32 -36.06 24.74
CA GLY A 523 -11.12 -36.43 23.55
C GLY A 523 -10.41 -36.71 22.23
N ALA A 524 -9.08 -36.66 22.15
CA ALA A 524 -8.35 -37.01 20.92
C ALA A 524 -8.58 -38.48 20.51
N ALA A 525 -8.55 -38.83 19.22
CA ALA A 525 -8.72 -40.23 18.80
C ALA A 525 -7.61 -41.12 19.39
N LEU A 526 -6.43 -40.53 19.61
CA LEU A 526 -5.31 -41.16 20.33
C LEU A 526 -5.62 -41.58 21.77
N THR A 527 -6.60 -40.97 22.43
CA THR A 527 -7.06 -41.41 23.77
C THR A 527 -7.82 -42.74 23.74
N TYR A 528 -8.06 -43.28 22.55
CA TYR A 528 -8.69 -44.58 22.33
C TYR A 528 -7.74 -45.57 21.62
N LEU A 529 -6.46 -45.21 21.45
CA LEU A 529 -5.46 -46.02 20.76
C LEU A 529 -4.77 -46.98 21.72
N THR A 530 -4.89 -48.27 21.45
CA THR A 530 -4.16 -49.35 22.12
C THR A 530 -3.13 -49.93 21.15
N ILE A 531 -1.88 -50.01 21.60
CA ILE A 531 -0.80 -50.69 20.87
C ILE A 531 -0.44 -51.95 21.64
N GLN A 532 -0.56 -53.11 21.01
CA GLN A 532 -0.02 -54.35 21.54
C GLN A 532 1.22 -54.74 20.75
N PHE A 533 2.35 -54.89 21.43
CA PHE A 533 3.59 -55.39 20.85
C PHE A 533 3.92 -56.75 21.47
N ASN A 534 3.84 -57.82 20.69
CA ASN A 534 3.96 -59.20 21.18
C ASN A 534 3.05 -59.45 22.41
N GLN A 535 3.63 -59.73 23.58
CA GLN A 535 2.89 -59.99 24.83
C GLN A 535 2.53 -58.71 25.60
N ALA A 536 3.06 -57.54 25.23
CA ALA A 536 2.82 -56.29 25.92
C ALA A 536 1.64 -55.52 25.33
N VAL A 537 0.77 -55.02 26.21
CA VAL A 537 -0.38 -54.18 25.82
C VAL A 537 -0.21 -52.78 26.43
N PHE A 538 0.02 -51.80 25.57
CA PHE A 538 0.08 -50.39 25.92
C PHE A 538 -1.31 -49.78 25.74
N GLN A 539 -1.95 -49.50 26.87
CA GLN A 539 -3.25 -48.80 26.91
C GLN A 539 -3.11 -47.34 26.45
N PRO A 540 -4.21 -46.67 26.06
CA PRO A 540 -4.16 -45.26 25.70
C PRO A 540 -3.49 -44.42 26.80
N GLY A 541 -2.56 -43.54 26.40
CA GLY A 541 -1.75 -42.74 27.33
C GLY A 541 -0.48 -43.44 27.85
N ASN A 542 -0.33 -44.75 27.70
CA ASN A 542 0.87 -45.50 28.14
C ASN A 542 1.96 -45.55 27.06
N TYR A 543 2.34 -44.40 26.50
CA TYR A 543 3.51 -44.26 25.64
C TYR A 543 4.74 -43.87 26.48
N THR A 544 5.93 -44.17 25.98
CA THR A 544 7.18 -43.69 26.59
C THR A 544 7.31 -42.19 26.39
N ARG A 545 7.07 -41.70 25.17
CA ARG A 545 7.10 -40.28 24.79
C ARG A 545 6.04 -39.99 23.73
N TRP A 546 5.52 -38.77 23.73
CA TRP A 546 4.54 -38.29 22.76
C TRP A 546 4.88 -36.88 22.31
N TYR A 547 5.02 -36.73 20.99
CA TYR A 547 5.27 -35.47 20.31
C TYR A 547 4.13 -35.18 19.35
N TRP A 548 3.76 -33.90 19.24
CA TRP A 548 2.70 -33.47 18.33
C TRP A 548 2.89 -32.02 17.89
N ASP A 549 2.35 -31.70 16.73
CA ASP A 549 2.29 -30.35 16.17
C ASP A 549 0.94 -30.10 15.48
N GLN A 550 0.61 -28.83 15.22
CA GLN A 550 -0.65 -28.40 14.61
C GLN A 550 -0.49 -27.11 13.78
N SER A 551 -1.34 -26.92 12.77
CA SER A 551 -1.22 -25.77 11.86
C SER A 551 -1.65 -24.44 12.47
N ASN A 552 -2.49 -24.47 13.50
CA ASN A 552 -3.16 -23.34 14.16
C ASN A 552 -4.17 -22.56 13.30
N PHE A 553 -4.24 -22.72 11.97
CA PHE A 553 -5.21 -22.01 11.14
C PHE A 553 -5.62 -22.83 9.92
N GLY A 554 -6.53 -22.28 9.12
CA GLY A 554 -7.01 -22.90 7.87
C GLY A 554 -8.14 -23.89 8.10
N GLY A 555 -8.27 -24.89 7.21
CA GLY A 555 -9.36 -25.88 7.26
C GLY A 555 -9.21 -26.93 8.37
N TYR A 556 -8.00 -27.11 8.89
CA TYR A 556 -7.66 -28.16 9.87
C TYR A 556 -6.85 -27.62 11.06
N PRO A 557 -7.27 -26.49 11.67
CA PRO A 557 -6.42 -25.70 12.57
C PRO A 557 -6.08 -26.40 13.89
N ASN A 558 -6.89 -27.38 14.29
CA ASN A 558 -6.75 -28.16 15.51
C ASN A 558 -6.35 -29.63 15.25
N TYR A 559 -6.04 -29.99 14.01
CA TYR A 559 -5.62 -31.35 13.69
C TYR A 559 -4.18 -31.55 14.16
N LYS A 560 -3.93 -32.65 14.84
CA LYS A 560 -2.61 -33.00 15.37
C LYS A 560 -1.90 -34.00 14.47
N TYR A 561 -0.60 -33.79 14.33
CA TYR A 561 0.35 -34.60 13.57
C TYR A 561 1.53 -34.89 14.49
N GLY A 562 2.04 -36.11 14.52
CA GLY A 562 3.04 -36.40 15.55
C GLY A 562 3.65 -37.79 15.56
N LEU A 563 4.27 -38.08 16.70
CA LEU A 563 5.05 -39.29 16.95
C LEU A 563 4.75 -39.84 18.34
N LEU A 564 4.36 -41.11 18.39
CA LEU A 564 4.31 -41.90 19.62
C LEU A 564 5.53 -42.81 19.68
N VAL A 565 6.12 -42.95 20.87
CA VAL A 565 7.29 -43.80 21.09
C VAL A 565 6.98 -44.79 22.21
N TYR A 566 7.24 -46.08 21.97
CA TYR A 566 7.07 -47.15 22.95
C TYR A 566 8.38 -47.88 23.17
N ASN A 567 8.85 -47.96 24.41
CA ASN A 567 9.92 -48.86 24.80
C ASN A 567 9.37 -50.29 24.87
N VAL A 568 9.83 -51.14 23.96
CA VAL A 568 9.40 -52.54 23.82
C VAL A 568 10.53 -53.53 24.10
N THR A 569 11.60 -53.08 24.75
CA THR A 569 12.84 -53.86 24.97
C THR A 569 12.59 -55.23 25.58
N GLU A 570 11.79 -55.31 26.66
CA GLU A 570 11.51 -56.57 27.37
C GLU A 570 10.68 -57.57 26.55
N TYR A 571 10.04 -57.10 25.49
CA TYR A 571 9.09 -57.88 24.68
C TYR A 571 9.61 -58.15 23.27
N TYR A 572 10.81 -57.67 22.94
CA TYR A 572 11.41 -57.88 21.62
C TYR A 572 11.89 -59.32 21.44
N ASN A 573 11.35 -59.99 20.43
CA ASN A 573 11.82 -61.31 20.03
C ASN A 573 13.00 -61.14 19.06
N LYS A 574 14.23 -61.26 19.57
CA LYS A 574 15.46 -61.12 18.78
C LYS A 574 15.45 -62.05 17.56
N ASN A 575 15.67 -61.46 16.37
CA ASN A 575 15.80 -62.17 15.09
C ASN A 575 14.61 -63.11 14.78
N GLN A 576 13.45 -62.81 15.34
CA GLN A 576 12.19 -63.53 15.14
C GLN A 576 11.08 -62.54 14.80
N ASP A 577 9.91 -63.05 14.41
CA ASP A 577 8.78 -62.20 14.10
C ASP A 577 8.31 -61.45 15.36
N ASN A 578 8.13 -60.14 15.19
CA ASN A 578 7.57 -59.23 16.18
C ASN A 578 6.26 -58.66 15.62
N ILE A 579 5.18 -58.84 16.35
CA ILE A 579 3.82 -58.52 15.90
C ILE A 579 3.30 -57.31 16.68
N VAL A 580 2.77 -56.33 15.95
CA VAL A 580 2.11 -55.15 16.50
C VAL A 580 0.64 -55.18 16.13
N ASN A 581 -0.24 -55.34 17.12
CA ASN A 581 -1.68 -55.18 16.92
C ASN A 581 -2.10 -53.79 17.36
N VAL A 582 -2.70 -53.04 16.45
CA VAL A 582 -3.18 -51.68 16.69
C VAL A 582 -4.69 -51.75 16.81
N THR A 583 -5.25 -51.20 17.89
CA THR A 583 -6.70 -51.15 18.10
C THR A 583 -7.11 -49.73 18.45
N LEU A 584 -8.18 -49.26 17.82
CA LEU A 584 -8.77 -47.96 18.07
C LEU A 584 -10.22 -48.17 18.52
N SER A 585 -10.49 -47.88 19.80
CA SER A 585 -11.78 -48.15 20.45
C SER A 585 -12.59 -46.87 20.66
N VAL A 586 -12.83 -46.10 19.60
CA VAL A 586 -13.56 -44.83 19.69
C VAL A 586 -15.02 -45.08 20.10
N PRO A 587 -15.59 -44.33 21.07
CA PRO A 587 -16.99 -44.43 21.44
C PRO A 587 -17.92 -44.19 20.24
N ALA A 588 -19.07 -44.86 20.19
CA ALA A 588 -20.03 -44.73 19.09
C ALA A 588 -20.46 -43.27 18.84
N SER A 589 -20.53 -42.46 19.90
CA SER A 589 -20.83 -41.01 19.85
C SER A 589 -19.73 -40.16 19.19
N GLN A 590 -18.54 -40.71 18.97
CA GLN A 590 -17.37 -40.05 18.40
C GLN A 590 -16.80 -40.80 17.17
N SER A 591 -17.56 -41.75 16.60
CA SER A 591 -17.12 -42.74 15.60
C SER A 591 -16.51 -42.18 14.30
N THR A 592 -16.64 -40.88 14.02
CA THR A 592 -16.01 -40.22 12.88
C THR A 592 -14.64 -39.63 13.25
N HIS A 593 -13.59 -40.47 13.28
CA HIS A 593 -12.20 -40.01 13.43
C HIS A 593 -11.49 -39.92 12.07
N THR A 594 -10.46 -39.09 11.97
CA THR A 594 -9.57 -39.07 10.79
C THR A 594 -8.14 -39.51 11.11
N LEU A 595 -7.88 -39.92 12.36
CA LEU A 595 -6.57 -40.42 12.79
C LEU A 595 -6.06 -41.47 11.80
N SER A 596 -4.92 -41.15 11.23
CA SER A 596 -4.24 -41.97 10.26
C SER A 596 -2.84 -42.29 10.79
N MET A 597 -2.40 -43.52 10.53
CA MET A 597 -1.15 -44.04 11.08
C MET A 597 -0.16 -44.25 9.94
N TYR A 598 0.99 -43.61 10.06
CA TYR A 598 2.10 -43.83 9.14
C TYR A 598 2.79 -45.18 9.40
N PRO A 599 3.60 -45.68 8.46
CA PRO A 599 4.38 -46.89 8.67
C PRO A 599 5.28 -46.80 9.91
N PHE A 600 5.32 -47.89 10.68
CA PHE A 600 6.06 -47.94 11.94
C PHE A 600 7.54 -48.20 11.70
N THR A 601 8.37 -47.68 12.61
CA THR A 601 9.80 -48.00 12.67
C THR A 601 10.09 -48.78 13.94
N LEU A 602 10.73 -49.95 13.81
CA LEU A 602 11.27 -50.70 14.94
C LEU A 602 12.79 -50.45 14.98
N LEU A 603 13.25 -49.78 16.03
CA LEU A 603 14.66 -49.43 16.27
C LEU A 603 15.23 -50.30 17.39
N VAL A 604 16.37 -50.92 17.14
CA VAL A 604 17.11 -51.75 18.10
C VAL A 604 18.51 -51.15 18.28
N ILE A 605 18.80 -50.72 19.50
CA ILE A 605 20.16 -50.46 19.97
C ILE A 605 20.65 -51.72 20.68
N TYR A 606 21.82 -52.21 20.29
CA TYR A 606 22.37 -53.47 20.81
C TYR A 606 23.84 -53.31 21.17
N ASN A 607 24.30 -54.09 22.14
CA ASN A 607 25.71 -54.23 22.47
C ASN A 607 26.33 -55.33 21.62
N ASP A 608 27.45 -55.04 20.98
CA ASP A 608 28.26 -55.99 20.22
C ASP A 608 29.73 -55.74 20.55
N ASN A 609 30.29 -56.56 21.44
CA ASN A 609 31.66 -56.42 21.92
C ASN A 609 32.73 -56.60 20.82
N THR A 610 32.33 -57.03 19.61
CA THR A 610 33.22 -57.14 18.45
C THR A 610 33.19 -55.89 17.56
N ALA A 611 32.22 -55.00 17.77
CA ALA A 611 32.07 -53.78 16.99
C ALA A 611 32.99 -52.65 17.50
N PRO A 612 33.36 -51.70 16.62
CA PRO A 612 34.00 -50.46 17.05
C PRO A 612 33.10 -49.70 18.05
N ARG A 613 33.73 -48.90 18.92
CA ARG A 613 33.02 -47.96 19.77
C ARG A 613 32.20 -47.00 18.90
N ARG A 614 30.95 -46.76 19.27
CA ARG A 614 30.07 -45.76 18.67
C ARG A 614 29.46 -44.85 19.72
N GLN A 615 29.25 -43.59 19.34
CA GLN A 615 28.31 -42.70 19.98
C GLN A 615 27.05 -42.62 19.12
N ILE A 616 25.89 -42.90 19.70
CA ILE A 616 24.59 -42.87 19.03
C ILE A 616 23.70 -41.87 19.76
N PHE A 617 23.34 -40.79 19.09
CA PHE A 617 22.44 -39.76 19.60
C PHE A 617 21.06 -39.95 18.96
N ILE A 618 20.03 -40.11 19.78
CA ILE A 618 18.64 -40.20 19.34
C ILE A 618 17.95 -38.90 19.72
N ALA A 619 17.41 -38.20 18.73
CA ALA A 619 16.65 -36.97 18.91
C ALA A 619 15.22 -37.14 18.38
N GLU A 620 14.26 -36.66 19.15
CA GLU A 620 12.84 -36.91 18.92
C GLU A 620 12.02 -35.63 19.16
N GLU A 621 11.11 -35.35 18.24
CA GLU A 621 10.06 -34.33 18.30
C GLU A 621 9.17 -34.54 17.05
N SER A 622 8.17 -33.68 16.84
CA SER A 622 7.46 -33.58 15.58
C SER A 622 7.20 -32.14 15.18
N ASP A 623 7.37 -31.82 13.90
CA ASP A 623 7.19 -30.48 13.33
C ASP A 623 6.56 -30.58 11.92
N ILE A 624 5.41 -29.92 11.70
CA ILE A 624 4.75 -29.91 10.38
C ILE A 624 5.23 -28.70 9.56
N LEU A 625 5.73 -28.99 8.37
CA LEU A 625 6.35 -28.00 7.51
C LEU A 625 5.63 -27.98 6.16
N LEU A 626 4.88 -26.90 5.89
CA LEU A 626 4.21 -26.69 4.61
C LEU A 626 4.64 -25.35 4.02
N LEU A 627 5.18 -25.37 2.80
CA LEU A 627 5.59 -24.19 2.05
C LEU A 627 4.44 -23.71 1.14
N GLY A 628 4.23 -22.40 1.07
CA GLY A 628 3.50 -21.76 -0.03
C GLY A 628 2.65 -20.57 0.39
N ASP A 629 2.34 -19.71 -0.58
CA ASP A 629 1.56 -18.49 -0.36
C ASP A 629 0.20 -18.74 0.31
N THR A 630 -0.46 -19.85 -0.05
CA THR A 630 -1.74 -20.28 0.55
C THR A 630 -1.61 -20.59 2.04
N TYR A 631 -0.43 -21.04 2.47
CA TYR A 631 -0.09 -21.34 3.86
C TYR A 631 0.58 -20.16 4.57
N GLY A 632 0.81 -19.03 3.88
CA GLY A 632 1.47 -17.87 4.47
C GLY A 632 2.90 -18.16 4.94
N THR A 633 3.60 -19.06 4.24
CA THR A 633 4.96 -19.47 4.58
C THR A 633 5.91 -19.28 3.41
N ASN A 634 7.17 -19.04 3.72
CA ASN A 634 8.28 -19.05 2.76
C ASN A 634 9.37 -20.06 3.16
N LEU A 635 10.29 -20.32 2.23
CA LEU A 635 11.29 -21.37 2.39
C LEU A 635 12.17 -21.19 3.64
N ASN A 636 12.46 -19.95 4.06
CA ASN A 636 13.37 -19.69 5.18
C ASN A 636 12.77 -20.00 6.56
N GLU A 637 11.44 -20.09 6.65
CA GLU A 637 10.71 -20.33 7.90
C GLU A 637 10.01 -21.69 7.93
N THR A 638 9.88 -22.36 6.79
CA THR A 638 9.40 -23.75 6.72
C THR A 638 10.56 -24.72 7.01
N ILE A 639 11.13 -24.65 8.22
CA ILE A 639 12.33 -25.41 8.59
C ILE A 639 12.33 -25.83 10.08
N ALA A 640 12.57 -27.11 10.33
CA ALA A 640 12.77 -27.71 11.64
C ALA A 640 14.27 -27.90 11.92
N TYR A 641 14.66 -27.82 13.19
CA TYR A 641 16.06 -27.98 13.61
C TYR A 641 16.20 -29.12 14.60
N THR A 642 17.33 -29.82 14.50
CA THR A 642 17.72 -30.90 15.39
C THR A 642 18.99 -30.55 16.13
N LYS A 643 19.02 -30.76 17.44
CA LYS A 643 20.21 -30.54 18.28
C LYS A 643 20.73 -31.87 18.81
N PHE A 644 21.93 -32.24 18.38
CA PHE A 644 22.66 -33.40 18.86
C PHE A 644 23.66 -33.01 19.97
N ASN A 645 23.20 -33.13 21.21
CA ASN A 645 23.94 -32.79 22.43
C ASN A 645 24.08 -34.01 23.37
N GLY A 646 24.94 -33.91 24.37
CA GLY A 646 24.97 -34.86 25.52
C GLY A 646 26.36 -35.41 25.85
N THR A 647 27.21 -35.64 24.85
CA THR A 647 28.61 -36.05 25.03
C THR A 647 29.48 -35.43 23.95
N GLU A 648 30.74 -35.13 24.29
CA GLU A 648 31.72 -34.62 23.34
C GLU A 648 32.12 -35.72 22.34
N ILE A 649 32.29 -35.33 21.08
CA ILE A 649 32.80 -36.17 20.00
C ILE A 649 34.29 -35.86 19.80
N ASN A 650 35.15 -36.86 20.02
CA ASN A 650 36.58 -36.71 19.71
C ASN A 650 36.80 -36.88 18.19
N LEU A 651 36.86 -35.76 17.47
CA LEU A 651 36.99 -35.74 16.01
C LEU A 651 38.23 -36.48 15.48
N GLU A 652 39.33 -36.53 16.23
CA GLU A 652 40.57 -37.20 15.78
C GLU A 652 40.41 -38.72 15.67
N ASP A 653 39.55 -39.29 16.51
CA ASP A 653 39.31 -40.73 16.60
C ASP A 653 38.14 -41.21 15.74
N VAL A 654 37.36 -40.28 15.14
CA VAL A 654 36.23 -40.65 14.29
C VAL A 654 36.72 -41.39 13.03
N ALA A 655 36.14 -42.57 12.80
CA ALA A 655 36.33 -43.34 11.57
C ALA A 655 35.22 -43.02 10.55
N ASN A 656 33.98 -42.93 11.01
CA ASN A 656 32.81 -42.69 10.17
C ASN A 656 31.69 -42.03 10.98
N ALA A 657 30.86 -41.21 10.35
CA ALA A 657 29.62 -40.75 10.95
C ALA A 657 28.49 -40.62 9.94
N THR A 658 27.30 -41.04 10.36
CA THR A 658 26.09 -41.01 9.55
C THR A 658 24.96 -40.30 10.28
N TYR A 659 24.24 -39.44 9.57
CA TYR A 659 23.02 -38.80 10.03
C TYR A 659 21.81 -39.41 9.32
N HIS A 660 20.83 -39.86 10.11
CA HIS A 660 19.63 -40.54 9.66
C HIS A 660 18.44 -39.66 10.02
N THR A 661 17.64 -39.27 9.04
CA THR A 661 16.59 -38.25 9.20
C THR A 661 15.25 -38.76 8.71
N TRP A 662 14.28 -38.92 9.61
CA TRP A 662 12.93 -39.36 9.24
C TRP A 662 12.02 -38.18 8.92
N ALA A 663 11.25 -38.33 7.85
CA ALA A 663 10.11 -37.48 7.56
C ALA A 663 8.91 -38.32 7.13
N GLY A 664 7.71 -37.91 7.58
CA GLY A 664 6.41 -38.40 7.11
C GLY A 664 5.81 -37.47 6.07
N ASN A 665 4.88 -37.97 5.25
CA ASN A 665 4.24 -37.22 4.14
C ASN A 665 5.22 -36.69 3.08
N ALA A 666 6.50 -37.05 3.14
CA ALA A 666 7.54 -36.40 2.36
C ALA A 666 7.68 -37.05 0.97
N GLY A 667 7.26 -36.33 -0.07
CA GLY A 667 7.56 -36.65 -1.46
C GLY A 667 6.37 -36.59 -2.43
N PRO A 668 6.64 -36.75 -3.74
CA PRO A 668 7.98 -36.90 -4.33
C PRO A 668 8.72 -35.56 -4.39
N ASN A 669 10.06 -35.59 -4.36
CA ASN A 669 10.95 -34.42 -4.38
C ASN A 669 10.68 -33.42 -3.25
N GLU A 670 10.72 -33.92 -2.02
CA GLU A 670 10.45 -33.11 -0.84
C GLU A 670 11.66 -33.01 0.08
N GLY A 671 11.82 -31.87 0.72
CA GLY A 671 12.69 -31.68 1.86
C GLY A 671 14.15 -31.42 1.51
N ASN A 672 14.70 -30.31 2.01
CA ASN A 672 16.14 -30.05 2.01
C ASN A 672 16.73 -30.44 3.37
N VAL A 673 17.95 -30.97 3.37
CA VAL A 673 18.63 -31.43 4.58
C VAL A 673 19.96 -30.72 4.75
N TYR A 674 20.21 -30.24 5.97
CA TYR A 674 21.43 -29.52 6.34
C TYR A 674 22.04 -30.12 7.61
N PHE A 675 23.36 -29.99 7.74
CA PHE A 675 24.11 -30.39 8.93
C PHE A 675 25.29 -29.44 9.15
N ASN A 676 25.33 -28.80 10.32
CA ASN A 676 26.28 -27.74 10.67
C ASN A 676 26.47 -26.72 9.55
N ASP A 677 25.34 -26.13 9.12
CA ASP A 677 25.22 -25.14 8.05
C ASP A 677 25.63 -25.62 6.64
N GLN A 678 25.96 -26.91 6.47
CA GLN A 678 26.25 -27.49 5.15
C GLN A 678 25.03 -28.22 4.60
N THR A 679 24.72 -27.97 3.33
CA THR A 679 23.69 -28.74 2.60
C THR A 679 24.16 -30.18 2.38
N LEU A 680 23.34 -31.14 2.82
CA LEU A 680 23.55 -32.56 2.57
C LEU A 680 22.82 -33.03 1.31
N GLY A 681 21.62 -32.49 1.06
CA GLY A 681 20.84 -32.78 -0.12
C GLY A 681 19.63 -31.86 -0.25
N LEU A 682 19.11 -31.75 -1.46
CA LEU A 682 17.91 -30.99 -1.78
C LEU A 682 16.84 -31.93 -2.32
N ASN A 683 15.59 -31.73 -1.93
CA ASN A 683 14.43 -32.55 -2.32
C ASN A 683 14.67 -34.06 -2.15
N VAL A 684 15.21 -34.45 -0.99
CA VAL A 684 15.82 -35.77 -0.80
C VAL A 684 14.78 -36.88 -0.70
N TRP A 685 13.59 -36.61 -0.18
CA TRP A 685 12.55 -37.62 -0.02
C TRP A 685 11.75 -37.80 -1.32
N GLN A 686 11.65 -39.06 -1.76
CA GLN A 686 10.93 -39.52 -2.95
C GLN A 686 9.66 -40.32 -2.61
N GLY A 687 9.08 -40.04 -1.44
CA GLY A 687 7.92 -40.76 -0.92
C GLY A 687 6.59 -40.26 -1.47
N ASN A 688 5.54 -40.45 -0.68
CA ASN A 688 4.19 -39.99 -0.95
C ASN A 688 3.44 -39.70 0.36
N SER A 689 2.16 -39.36 0.29
CA SER A 689 1.37 -39.00 1.48
C SER A 689 1.10 -40.10 2.51
N LYS A 690 1.60 -41.31 2.25
CA LYS A 690 1.48 -42.49 3.12
C LYS A 690 2.83 -42.97 3.66
N THR A 691 3.95 -42.40 3.19
CA THR A 691 5.28 -42.85 3.58
C THR A 691 5.78 -42.11 4.83
N ALA A 692 6.56 -42.80 5.66
CA ALA A 692 7.39 -42.19 6.70
C ALA A 692 8.69 -43.00 6.85
N TYR A 693 9.83 -42.47 6.41
CA TYR A 693 11.08 -43.22 6.33
C TYR A 693 12.31 -42.30 6.42
N PRO A 694 13.50 -42.85 6.73
CA PRO A 694 14.72 -42.08 6.83
C PRO A 694 15.42 -41.87 5.49
N GLU A 695 16.06 -40.72 5.35
CA GLU A 695 17.23 -40.56 4.48
C GLU A 695 18.51 -40.65 5.31
N VAL A 696 19.60 -41.17 4.71
CA VAL A 696 20.87 -41.41 5.41
C VAL A 696 22.02 -40.72 4.70
N PHE A 697 22.76 -39.90 5.44
CA PHE A 697 23.85 -39.08 4.92
C PHE A 697 25.16 -39.37 5.63
N ASN A 698 26.27 -39.35 4.88
CA ASN A 698 27.61 -39.32 5.47
C ASN A 698 27.96 -37.90 5.95
N VAL A 699 28.26 -37.79 7.24
CA VAL A 699 28.60 -36.53 7.92
C VAL A 699 29.96 -36.55 8.60
N THR A 700 30.81 -37.56 8.32
CA THR A 700 32.13 -37.74 8.96
C THR A 700 32.97 -36.47 8.97
N GLY A 701 33.10 -35.80 7.82
CA GLY A 701 33.88 -34.56 7.68
C GLY A 701 33.13 -33.27 8.04
N LYS A 702 31.93 -33.37 8.63
CA LYS A 702 31.05 -32.24 8.94
C LYS A 702 30.75 -32.10 10.43
N LEU A 703 31.28 -32.99 11.26
CA LEU A 703 31.06 -32.99 12.70
C LEU A 703 31.74 -31.79 13.38
N GLN A 704 31.13 -31.33 14.46
CA GLN A 704 31.71 -30.48 15.49
C GLN A 704 31.93 -31.31 16.76
N PRO A 705 32.88 -30.95 17.64
CA PRO A 705 33.10 -31.68 18.89
C PRO A 705 31.88 -31.66 19.80
N ASN A 706 31.10 -30.58 19.77
CA ASN A 706 29.90 -30.38 20.57
C ASN A 706 28.84 -29.63 19.74
N ASN A 707 27.57 -29.72 20.15
CA ASN A 707 26.46 -28.93 19.58
C ASN A 707 26.30 -29.10 18.06
N ASN A 708 26.29 -30.35 17.58
CA ASN A 708 25.99 -30.59 16.18
C ASN A 708 24.52 -30.26 15.92
N ILE A 709 24.25 -29.48 14.87
CA ILE A 709 22.90 -29.05 14.50
C ILE A 709 22.58 -29.59 13.11
N ALA A 710 21.46 -30.29 12.99
CA ALA A 710 20.88 -30.61 11.69
C ALA A 710 19.63 -29.76 11.46
N ALA A 711 19.22 -29.62 10.20
CA ALA A 711 17.97 -28.96 9.86
C ALA A 711 17.29 -29.63 8.68
N ILE A 712 15.96 -29.59 8.70
CA ILE A 712 15.09 -30.20 7.70
C ILE A 712 14.10 -29.13 7.27
N GLN A 713 14.09 -28.80 5.98
CA GLN A 713 13.32 -27.70 5.44
C GLN A 713 12.29 -28.23 4.45
N GLY A 714 11.02 -27.92 4.68
CA GLY A 714 9.93 -28.27 3.78
C GLY A 714 10.00 -27.49 2.47
N THR A 715 9.54 -28.14 1.41
CA THR A 715 9.55 -27.68 0.03
C THR A 715 8.15 -27.87 -0.57
N ASP A 716 8.04 -28.11 -1.88
CA ASP A 716 6.79 -27.95 -2.63
C ASP A 716 6.16 -29.30 -3.06
N SER A 717 5.99 -30.26 -2.12
CA SER A 717 5.34 -31.56 -2.40
C SER A 717 4.01 -31.83 -1.65
N GLY A 718 3.41 -30.83 -1.00
CA GLY A 718 2.15 -31.02 -0.26
C GLY A 718 2.31 -31.27 1.25
N GLY A 719 3.47 -30.90 1.80
CA GLY A 719 3.76 -30.83 3.23
C GLY A 719 4.55 -32.00 3.77
N MET A 720 5.44 -31.76 4.73
CA MET A 720 6.21 -32.80 5.39
C MET A 720 6.05 -32.75 6.92
N LEU A 721 6.23 -33.89 7.57
CA LEU A 721 6.28 -34.01 9.02
C LEU A 721 7.71 -34.44 9.41
N ALA A 722 8.51 -33.53 9.97
CA ALA A 722 9.81 -33.89 10.51
C ALA A 722 9.64 -34.70 11.82
N LEU A 723 10.37 -35.81 11.94
CA LEU A 723 10.18 -36.80 13.01
C LEU A 723 11.54 -37.16 13.67
N LEU A 724 11.75 -38.43 14.00
CA LEU A 724 12.96 -39.03 14.56
C LEU A 724 14.24 -38.66 13.78
N GLN A 725 15.30 -38.35 14.52
CA GLN A 725 16.61 -37.96 13.98
C GLN A 725 17.70 -38.70 14.74
N ILE A 726 18.66 -39.32 14.04
CA ILE A 726 19.72 -40.10 14.67
C ILE A 726 21.08 -39.72 14.10
N LEU A 727 22.03 -39.42 14.98
CA LEU A 727 23.44 -39.27 14.63
C LEU A 727 24.21 -40.48 15.17
N VAL A 728 24.92 -41.18 14.28
CA VAL A 728 25.78 -42.31 14.63
C VAL A 728 27.22 -41.93 14.31
N VAL A 729 28.09 -41.93 15.31
CA VAL A 729 29.52 -41.64 15.18
C VAL A 729 30.28 -42.90 15.55
N GLU A 730 31.03 -43.45 14.61
CA GLU A 730 31.87 -44.62 14.77
C GLU A 730 33.33 -44.22 14.90
N TYR A 731 34.01 -44.81 15.88
CA TYR A 731 35.40 -44.54 16.22
C TYR A 731 36.34 -45.59 15.64
N LYS A 732 37.59 -45.19 15.38
CA LYS A 732 38.66 -46.09 14.94
C LYS A 732 38.92 -47.13 16.02
N ILE A 733 39.12 -48.39 15.59
CA ILE A 733 39.64 -49.43 16.48
C ILE A 733 41.12 -49.12 16.71
N ILE A 734 41.47 -48.69 17.92
CA ILE A 734 42.86 -48.52 18.32
C ILE A 734 43.36 -49.91 18.74
N PRO A 735 44.31 -50.52 18.01
CA PRO A 735 44.83 -51.83 18.40
C PRO A 735 45.53 -51.73 19.75
N PRO A 736 45.44 -52.77 20.61
CA PRO A 736 46.16 -52.77 21.87
C PRO A 736 47.66 -52.70 21.61
N VAL A 737 48.32 -51.70 22.19
CA VAL A 737 49.78 -51.58 22.18
C VAL A 737 50.29 -52.17 23.48
N ALA A 738 50.85 -53.37 23.39
CA ALA A 738 51.46 -54.07 24.52
C ALA A 738 52.64 -53.28 25.07
N ASN A 739 52.62 -52.99 26.37
CA ASN A 739 53.70 -52.27 27.03
C ASN A 739 53.82 -52.75 28.48
N PHE A 740 55.04 -53.04 28.91
CA PHE A 740 55.31 -53.58 30.25
C PHE A 740 56.60 -53.00 30.79
N THR A 741 56.64 -52.77 32.10
CA THR A 741 57.89 -52.49 32.83
C THR A 741 58.16 -53.60 33.84
N ALA A 742 59.43 -53.84 34.15
CA ALA A 742 59.86 -54.81 35.16
C ALA A 742 60.77 -54.13 36.19
N ASN A 743 60.67 -54.50 37.47
CA ASN A 743 61.39 -53.84 38.56
C ASN A 743 62.89 -54.22 38.68
N PRO A 744 63.34 -55.46 38.39
CA PRO A 744 64.71 -55.69 37.92
C PRO A 744 64.74 -56.46 36.58
N THR A 745 65.61 -56.04 35.66
CA THR A 745 65.86 -56.73 34.37
C THR A 745 67.13 -57.58 34.36
N SER A 746 67.91 -57.57 35.45
CA SER A 746 69.11 -58.40 35.63
C SER A 746 69.40 -58.64 37.11
N GLY A 747 70.12 -59.73 37.43
CA GLY A 747 70.46 -60.09 38.81
C GLY A 747 70.93 -61.55 38.93
N VAL A 748 71.29 -61.96 40.16
CA VAL A 748 71.72 -63.33 40.50
C VAL A 748 70.52 -64.20 40.89
N LEU A 749 70.58 -65.49 40.56
CA LEU A 749 69.50 -66.45 40.79
C LEU A 749 69.36 -66.84 42.28
N PRO A 750 68.14 -66.99 42.83
CA PRO A 750 66.85 -66.69 42.20
C PRO A 750 66.52 -65.18 42.23
N LEU A 751 66.13 -64.62 41.07
CA LEU A 751 65.72 -63.22 40.93
C LEU A 751 64.19 -63.12 40.83
N THR A 752 63.57 -62.46 41.81
CA THR A 752 62.15 -62.12 41.77
C THR A 752 61.94 -60.91 40.86
N VAL A 753 61.11 -61.07 39.82
CA VAL A 753 60.71 -60.01 38.90
C VAL A 753 59.20 -59.77 39.02
N GLN A 754 58.80 -58.51 39.12
CA GLN A 754 57.42 -58.06 39.06
C GLN A 754 57.24 -57.24 37.79
N PHE A 755 56.26 -57.63 36.97
CA PHE A 755 55.84 -56.87 35.80
C PHE A 755 54.73 -55.89 36.19
N GLN A 756 54.78 -54.68 35.65
CA GLN A 756 53.67 -53.75 35.63
C GLN A 756 53.21 -53.62 34.18
N ASP A 757 51.91 -53.89 33.97
CA ASP A 757 51.27 -53.66 32.67
C ASP A 757 51.05 -52.16 32.46
N LEU A 758 51.55 -51.65 31.35
CA LEU A 758 51.38 -50.29 30.85
C LEU A 758 50.75 -50.28 29.44
N SER A 759 50.15 -51.41 29.03
CA SER A 759 49.54 -51.55 27.72
C SER A 759 48.43 -50.52 27.54
N THR A 760 48.26 -50.04 26.32
CA THR A 760 47.22 -49.05 25.96
C THR A 760 46.28 -49.65 24.91
N GLY A 761 45.04 -49.15 24.81
CA GLY A 761 44.08 -49.59 23.79
C GLY A 761 43.49 -51.00 24.00
N ALA A 762 43.38 -51.45 25.26
CA ALA A 762 42.75 -52.71 25.65
C ALA A 762 41.24 -52.54 25.93
#